data_AF-A0A0S3TZ48-F1
#
_entry.id   AF-A0A0S3TZ48-F1
#
_cell.length_a   1.000
_cell.length_b   1.000
_cell.length_c   1.000
_cell.angle_alpha   90.00
_cell.angle_beta   90.00
_cell.angle_gamma   90.00
#
_symmetry.space_group_name_H-M   'P 1'
#
loop_
_entity.id
_entity.type
_entity.pdbx_description
1 polymer ?
#
loop_
_entity_poly.entity_id
_entity_poly.type
_entity_poly.pdbx_seq_one_letter_code
_entity_poly.pdbx_strand_id
1 'polypeptide(L)'
;MDKINHYQVGGSLRWNDPNYVRRQADIDLYRALSMGEFCYLFNARQMGKSSLMVRAFHQLQENGIACAAIDLSRIGSTTVTLEQWYKGFAVELWQAFDLVQTINLKRWWQERQDLSPVQRLAQWIETVLLVEVKCAERSHPNIVIFVDEVDSVCSLEFPVQDFFTLIRACYNRRSLQPEYQRLTFAFLGVARPSDLMIDQSRTPFNIGQAIGIEGFQLSEAQSLAQGLVGAVNDPQLALQEILNWTGGQPFLTQKLCRLVVERSDSEVDDRKRVAEIVQQEILQSWEFQDEPEHLRTIRDRVLSNPDRSLKRLGLYQQVLDSAVLADGSDEQMELLLSGLVANHQGQLVVKNPIYRAIFNSEWLHQQFAYLRPYARLCAEWIASGKQDRSCLLRGQPLQDALIWALGKSLTDQDYQYLGASQELAKQEAQLALEAVEQANQLLAEARQKANQEVPKQRIHARWIPKVAIGMTVPVLLLRVLGLLQGWELSLFDQFLRWRPLESRDERITVVTIEESDLQQFGYPIPDRVLAQAINRIKVQQPRAIGLDNYRDLPVEPGHQALVQVFQSTPNLFGIEKIVGSPVAAPRVLHQSQQVGFSDQVEDSDGTVRRALLSIYSNNTVQYSLATRLALHYLSIEKIAPESLEGQRLRLGKATFDRLERNDGGYVGAETGGYQILLNYRGTQENFATFSLQQVLKEQVPSESLRDRIVLIGTTAESVKDVFQTPYSDRWFGASQPMPGVFLHANIASQLLSAALDGRPLIRPRSKLLESLWILLWAGIGALISWQFKSPTRLIVVVILVSGGLVGGCYGALLWGEWLPVAPALLGCWGSAIALWLVTNKQLDRLRFQHTLRLLLQARQDYPTAGRIAIEYLKQSETKEHQTAIEQQLNQR
;
A
#
# COMPACT_ATOMS: atom_id res chain seq x y z
N MET A 1 -10.26 2.01 -67.98
CA MET A 1 -9.20 3.05 -67.97
C MET A 1 -9.48 3.90 -66.74
N ASP A 2 -9.05 3.40 -65.58
CA ASP A 2 -9.45 3.96 -64.29
C ASP A 2 -8.45 5.00 -63.79
N LYS A 3 -8.96 6.21 -63.53
CA LYS A 3 -8.50 7.24 -62.56
C LYS A 3 -6.98 7.44 -62.41
N ILE A 4 -6.33 8.14 -63.35
CA ILE A 4 -4.98 8.72 -63.16
C ILE A 4 -5.05 10.17 -62.61
N ASN A 5 -6.20 10.84 -62.73
CA ASN A 5 -6.36 12.27 -62.37
C ASN A 5 -6.90 12.50 -60.93
N HIS A 6 -6.34 11.86 -59.91
CA HIS A 6 -6.79 12.08 -58.52
C HIS A 6 -5.64 12.58 -57.63
N TYR A 7 -5.59 13.89 -57.41
CA TYR A 7 -4.74 14.51 -56.40
C TYR A 7 -5.45 14.50 -55.04
N GLN A 8 -4.81 13.90 -54.03
CA GLN A 8 -5.33 13.86 -52.68
C GLN A 8 -4.75 15.01 -51.85
N VAL A 9 -5.62 15.96 -51.50
CA VAL A 9 -5.27 17.13 -50.68
C VAL A 9 -5.68 16.85 -49.24
N GLY A 10 -4.71 16.63 -48.36
CA GLY A 10 -4.94 16.28 -46.95
C GLY A 10 -4.98 14.77 -46.68
N GLY A 11 -4.71 14.38 -45.43
CA GLY A 11 -4.58 12.98 -45.02
C GLY A 11 -3.30 12.28 -45.54
N SER A 12 -3.10 11.03 -45.16
CA SER A 12 -1.99 10.20 -45.65
C SER A 12 -2.35 9.54 -46.99
N LEU A 13 -1.37 9.46 -47.90
CA LEU A 13 -1.50 8.70 -49.15
C LEU A 13 -1.41 7.20 -48.87
N ARG A 14 -2.03 6.39 -49.73
CA ARG A 14 -1.89 4.93 -49.71
C ARG A 14 -0.46 4.55 -50.10
N TRP A 15 0.01 3.38 -49.64
CA TRP A 15 1.39 2.93 -49.87
C TRP A 15 1.77 2.79 -51.35
N ASN A 16 0.80 2.46 -52.21
CA ASN A 16 0.95 2.26 -53.65
C ASN A 16 0.35 3.41 -54.49
N ASP A 17 0.12 4.57 -53.89
CA ASP A 17 -0.50 5.70 -54.61
C ASP A 17 0.42 6.17 -55.76
N PRO A 18 -0.10 6.25 -57.01
CA PRO A 18 0.71 6.66 -58.16
C PRO A 18 1.22 8.11 -58.07
N ASN A 19 0.53 8.96 -57.30
CA ASN A 19 0.90 10.36 -57.11
C ASN A 19 1.83 10.57 -55.89
N TYR A 20 2.35 9.49 -55.29
CA TYR A 20 3.37 9.60 -54.27
C TYR A 20 4.71 10.04 -54.88
N VAL A 21 5.34 11.05 -54.28
CA VAL A 21 6.68 11.52 -54.66
C VAL A 21 7.70 10.91 -53.72
N ARG A 22 8.55 10.03 -54.26
CA ARG A 22 9.65 9.41 -53.52
C ARG A 22 10.76 10.42 -53.33
N ARG A 23 11.18 10.62 -52.08
CA ARG A 23 12.22 11.57 -51.67
C ARG A 23 13.45 10.82 -51.15
N GLN A 24 14.55 11.55 -50.97
CA GLN A 24 15.73 11.01 -50.29
C GLN A 24 15.40 10.48 -48.88
N ALA A 25 14.49 11.14 -48.16
CA ALA A 25 14.01 10.73 -46.84
C ALA A 25 13.37 9.32 -46.81
N ASP A 26 12.75 8.86 -47.91
CA ASP A 26 12.22 7.50 -48.04
C ASP A 26 13.32 6.45 -47.97
N ILE A 27 14.46 6.75 -48.62
CA ILE A 27 15.61 5.87 -48.66
C ILE A 27 16.31 5.86 -47.31
N ASP A 28 16.50 7.05 -46.73
CA ASP A 28 17.22 7.21 -45.48
C ASP A 28 16.47 6.58 -44.31
N LEU A 29 15.15 6.82 -44.20
CA LEU A 29 14.31 6.23 -43.16
C LEU A 29 14.27 4.70 -43.28
N TYR A 30 14.03 4.16 -44.48
CA TYR A 30 13.99 2.71 -44.68
C TYR A 30 15.34 2.06 -44.34
N ARG A 31 16.46 2.67 -44.79
CA ARG A 31 17.81 2.16 -44.52
C ARG A 31 18.11 2.16 -43.02
N ALA A 32 17.87 3.27 -42.34
CA ALA A 32 18.13 3.42 -40.91
C ALA A 32 17.32 2.42 -40.08
N LEU A 33 16.02 2.29 -40.36
CA LEU A 33 15.16 1.34 -39.66
C LEU A 33 15.52 -0.12 -39.96
N SER A 34 15.95 -0.43 -41.18
CA SER A 34 16.42 -1.77 -41.54
C SER A 34 17.72 -2.16 -40.83
N MET A 35 18.56 -1.17 -40.51
CA MET A 35 19.79 -1.34 -39.69
C MET A 35 19.51 -1.35 -38.19
N GLY A 36 18.25 -1.15 -37.77
CA GLY A 36 17.85 -1.09 -36.37
C GLY A 36 18.19 0.21 -35.67
N GLU A 37 18.44 1.29 -36.41
CA GLU A 37 18.73 2.61 -35.83
C GLU A 37 17.44 3.30 -35.37
N PHE A 38 17.48 3.88 -34.16
CA PHE A 38 16.38 4.70 -33.66
C PHE A 38 16.25 5.94 -34.54
N CYS A 39 15.05 6.25 -35.01
CA CYS A 39 14.85 7.38 -35.92
C CYS A 39 13.85 8.37 -35.34
N TYR A 40 13.99 9.65 -35.67
CA TYR A 40 12.94 10.63 -35.42
C TYR A 40 12.77 11.62 -36.57
N LEU A 41 11.52 12.02 -36.79
CA LEU A 41 11.05 12.83 -37.89
C LEU A 41 10.21 13.99 -37.35
N PHE A 42 10.90 15.03 -36.89
CA PHE A 42 10.29 16.22 -36.32
C PHE A 42 10.33 17.36 -37.32
N ASN A 43 9.18 17.68 -37.91
CA ASN A 43 9.05 18.69 -38.95
C ASN A 43 7.64 19.28 -38.95
N ALA A 44 7.45 20.42 -39.63
CA ALA A 44 6.17 21.10 -39.76
C ALA A 44 5.03 20.18 -40.26
N ARG A 45 3.77 20.57 -39.96
CA ARG A 45 2.58 19.84 -40.43
C ARG A 45 2.55 19.79 -41.95
N GLN A 46 1.89 18.76 -42.48
CA GLN A 46 1.63 18.59 -43.91
C GLN A 46 2.88 18.47 -44.81
N MET A 47 4.04 18.08 -44.25
CA MET A 47 5.25 17.71 -45.00
C MET A 47 5.25 16.26 -45.51
N GLY A 48 4.11 15.56 -45.46
CA GLY A 48 4.01 14.16 -45.90
C GLY A 48 4.71 13.16 -44.97
N LYS A 49 4.75 13.43 -43.67
CA LYS A 49 5.35 12.56 -42.63
C LYS A 49 4.62 11.22 -42.52
N SER A 50 3.30 11.24 -42.33
CA SER A 50 2.51 10.02 -42.20
C SER A 50 2.47 9.22 -43.51
N SER A 51 2.47 9.87 -44.68
CA SER A 51 2.60 9.17 -45.98
C SER A 51 3.97 8.48 -46.13
N LEU A 52 5.06 9.09 -45.66
CA LEU A 52 6.40 8.47 -45.59
C LEU A 52 6.40 7.26 -44.65
N MET A 53 5.77 7.38 -43.47
CA MET A 53 5.62 6.29 -42.51
C MET A 53 4.86 5.11 -43.10
N VAL A 54 3.69 5.33 -43.71
CA VAL A 54 2.87 4.26 -44.30
C VAL A 54 3.63 3.47 -45.36
N ARG A 55 4.44 4.16 -46.17
CA ARG A 55 5.27 3.51 -47.19
C ARG A 55 6.42 2.71 -46.57
N ALA A 56 7.16 3.31 -45.63
CA ALA A 56 8.22 2.62 -44.92
C ALA A 56 7.70 1.40 -44.16
N PHE A 57 6.54 1.52 -43.52
CA PHE A 57 5.84 0.44 -42.81
C PHE A 57 5.58 -0.75 -43.73
N HIS A 58 4.95 -0.52 -44.90
CA HIS A 58 4.64 -1.60 -45.85
C HIS A 58 5.91 -2.23 -46.42
N GLN A 59 6.90 -1.40 -46.77
CA GLN A 59 8.17 -1.87 -47.30
C GLN A 59 8.95 -2.71 -46.29
N LEU A 60 8.93 -2.35 -45.00
CA LEU A 60 9.57 -3.15 -43.94
C LEU A 60 8.82 -4.48 -43.71
N GLN A 61 7.49 -4.46 -43.71
CA GLN A 61 6.67 -5.68 -43.60
C GLN A 61 6.91 -6.66 -44.74
N GLU A 62 6.98 -6.17 -46.00
CA GLU A 62 7.33 -6.99 -47.17
C GLU A 62 8.71 -7.64 -47.07
N ASN A 63 9.63 -7.05 -46.29
CA ASN A 63 10.97 -7.59 -46.04
C ASN A 63 11.05 -8.42 -44.74
N GLY A 64 9.91 -8.84 -44.19
CA GLY A 64 9.84 -9.74 -43.04
C GLY A 64 10.11 -9.10 -41.68
N ILE A 65 9.91 -7.78 -41.55
CA ILE A 65 10.05 -7.02 -40.30
C ILE A 65 8.65 -6.78 -39.71
N ALA A 66 8.45 -7.12 -38.44
CA ALA A 66 7.20 -6.86 -37.73
C ALA A 66 7.07 -5.38 -37.42
N CYS A 67 6.04 -4.72 -37.94
CA CYS A 67 5.84 -3.29 -37.76
C CYS A 67 4.54 -3.00 -37.01
N ALA A 68 4.59 -2.02 -36.10
CA ALA A 68 3.41 -1.42 -35.48
C ALA A 68 3.44 0.10 -35.66
N ALA A 69 2.28 0.71 -35.92
CA ALA A 69 2.12 2.16 -35.99
C ALA A 69 1.13 2.59 -34.91
N ILE A 70 1.60 3.43 -33.97
CA ILE A 70 0.84 3.89 -32.82
C ILE A 70 0.67 5.40 -32.94
N ASP A 71 -0.57 5.85 -32.96
CA ASP A 71 -0.91 7.26 -32.94
C ASP A 71 -1.22 7.68 -31.50
N LEU A 72 -0.36 8.54 -30.94
CA LEU A 72 -0.48 8.94 -29.53
C LEU A 72 -1.70 9.84 -29.27
N SER A 73 -2.26 10.49 -30.29
CA SER A 73 -3.48 11.30 -30.15
C SER A 73 -4.71 10.47 -29.80
N ARG A 74 -4.71 9.17 -30.16
CA ARG A 74 -5.78 8.23 -29.82
C ARG A 74 -5.75 7.79 -28.36
N ILE A 75 -4.57 7.84 -27.74
CA ILE A 75 -4.34 7.40 -26.37
C ILE A 75 -4.46 8.58 -25.38
N GLY A 76 -4.03 9.78 -25.79
CA GLY A 76 -3.96 10.95 -24.94
C GLY A 76 -5.08 11.97 -25.20
N SER A 77 -5.94 12.19 -24.20
CA SER A 77 -6.77 13.40 -24.10
C SER A 77 -6.45 14.12 -22.78
N THR A 78 -6.90 15.38 -22.63
CA THR A 78 -6.70 16.16 -21.40
C THR A 78 -7.27 15.50 -20.15
N THR A 79 -8.17 14.51 -20.28
CA THR A 79 -8.84 13.84 -19.17
C THR A 79 -8.28 12.44 -18.84
N VAL A 80 -7.27 11.97 -19.58
CA VAL A 80 -6.68 10.65 -19.36
C VAL A 80 -5.76 10.68 -18.14
N THR A 81 -5.71 9.57 -17.38
CA THR A 81 -4.77 9.41 -16.26
C THR A 81 -3.46 8.75 -16.71
N LEU A 82 -2.38 8.96 -15.96
CA LEU A 82 -1.06 8.36 -16.21
C LEU A 82 -1.15 6.83 -16.43
N GLU A 83 -1.87 6.11 -15.58
CA GLU A 83 -2.02 4.65 -15.70
C GLU A 83 -2.80 4.24 -16.96
N GLN A 84 -3.88 4.97 -17.28
CA GLN A 84 -4.66 4.72 -18.49
C GLN A 84 -3.84 4.99 -19.76
N TRP A 85 -2.95 5.99 -19.74
CA TRP A 85 -2.09 6.32 -20.86
C TRP A 85 -1.07 5.20 -21.16
N TYR A 86 -0.32 4.75 -20.16
CA TYR A 86 0.64 3.63 -20.33
C TYR A 86 -0.06 2.32 -20.73
N LYS A 87 -1.22 2.05 -20.15
CA LYS A 87 -2.03 0.89 -20.52
C LYS A 87 -2.56 1.02 -21.95
N GLY A 88 -3.00 2.21 -22.37
CA GLY A 88 -3.46 2.48 -23.73
C GLY A 88 -2.36 2.22 -24.76
N PHE A 89 -1.13 2.66 -24.48
CA PHE A 89 0.03 2.35 -25.33
C PHE A 89 0.28 0.83 -25.43
N ALA A 90 0.18 0.09 -24.32
CA ALA A 90 0.29 -1.37 -24.34
C ALA A 90 -0.86 -2.06 -25.11
N VAL A 91 -2.08 -1.51 -25.07
CA VAL A 91 -3.24 -1.98 -25.84
C VAL A 91 -3.02 -1.81 -27.34
N GLU A 92 -2.51 -0.65 -27.79
CA GLU A 92 -2.20 -0.41 -29.21
C GLU A 92 -1.13 -1.39 -29.71
N LEU A 93 -0.08 -1.66 -28.93
CA LEU A 93 0.90 -2.70 -29.26
C LEU A 93 0.29 -4.10 -29.32
N TRP A 94 -0.56 -4.44 -28.35
CA TRP A 94 -1.24 -5.73 -28.26
C TRP A 94 -2.15 -5.99 -29.46
N GLN A 95 -2.83 -4.95 -29.96
CA GLN A 95 -3.65 -5.02 -31.17
C GLN A 95 -2.79 -5.05 -32.44
N ALA A 96 -1.77 -4.20 -32.55
CA ALA A 96 -0.95 -4.07 -33.75
C ALA A 96 -0.17 -5.35 -34.10
N PHE A 97 0.24 -6.12 -33.09
CA PHE A 97 0.95 -7.39 -33.27
C PHE A 97 0.06 -8.63 -33.17
N ASP A 98 -1.27 -8.48 -33.21
CA ASP A 98 -2.25 -9.57 -33.11
C ASP A 98 -2.05 -10.51 -31.91
N LEU A 99 -1.66 -9.93 -30.76
CA LEU A 99 -1.43 -10.67 -29.52
C LEU A 99 -2.74 -10.95 -28.75
N VAL A 100 -3.87 -10.64 -29.37
CA VAL A 100 -5.22 -10.74 -28.78
C VAL A 100 -5.57 -12.18 -28.44
N GLN A 101 -5.17 -13.11 -29.30
CA GLN A 101 -5.44 -14.54 -29.11
C GLN A 101 -4.39 -15.24 -28.25
N THR A 102 -3.19 -14.67 -28.11
CA THR A 102 -2.09 -15.27 -27.35
C THR A 102 -2.10 -14.87 -25.88
N ILE A 103 -2.40 -13.60 -25.57
CA ILE A 103 -2.29 -13.07 -24.21
C ILE A 103 -3.53 -12.27 -23.83
N ASN A 104 -4.07 -12.58 -22.64
CA ASN A 104 -5.09 -11.75 -22.00
C ASN A 104 -4.43 -10.53 -21.31
N LEU A 105 -4.31 -9.42 -22.03
CA LEU A 105 -3.68 -8.18 -21.54
C LEU A 105 -4.34 -7.67 -20.23
N LYS A 106 -5.67 -7.77 -20.10
CA LYS A 106 -6.38 -7.31 -18.90
C LYS A 106 -5.90 -8.06 -17.66
N ARG A 107 -5.81 -9.38 -17.74
CA ARG A 107 -5.32 -10.23 -16.65
C ARG A 107 -3.84 -9.95 -16.36
N TRP A 108 -3.01 -9.93 -17.41
CA TRP A 108 -1.56 -9.70 -17.29
C TRP A 108 -1.24 -8.37 -16.58
N TRP A 109 -1.99 -7.31 -16.91
CA TRP A 109 -1.83 -5.98 -16.32
C TRP A 109 -2.34 -5.89 -14.88
N GLN A 110 -3.40 -6.62 -14.54
CA GLN A 110 -3.98 -6.64 -13.18
C GLN A 110 -3.09 -7.39 -12.17
N GLU A 111 -2.45 -8.47 -12.59
CA GLU A 111 -1.55 -9.28 -11.74
C GLU A 111 -0.29 -8.51 -11.30
N ARG A 112 0.02 -7.37 -11.93
CA ARG A 112 1.23 -6.55 -11.70
C ARG A 112 0.92 -5.14 -11.18
N GLN A 113 -0.21 -4.97 -10.49
CA GLN A 113 -0.67 -3.67 -10.00
C GLN A 113 0.25 -3.02 -8.95
N ASP A 114 1.14 -3.80 -8.35
CA ASP A 114 2.17 -3.39 -7.42
C ASP A 114 3.33 -2.61 -8.08
N LEU A 115 3.54 -2.79 -9.40
CA LEU A 115 4.58 -2.09 -10.17
C LEU A 115 4.10 -0.72 -10.68
N SER A 116 5.04 0.20 -10.90
CA SER A 116 4.72 1.49 -11.53
C SER A 116 4.29 1.33 -13.00
N PRO A 117 3.46 2.22 -13.56
CA PRO A 117 2.99 2.10 -14.94
C PRO A 117 4.12 1.95 -15.99
N VAL A 118 5.22 2.68 -15.83
CA VAL A 118 6.41 2.57 -16.69
C VAL A 118 7.12 1.23 -16.53
N GLN A 119 7.21 0.69 -15.30
CA GLN A 119 7.80 -0.64 -15.06
C GLN A 119 6.95 -1.75 -15.68
N ARG A 120 5.61 -1.64 -15.61
CA ARG A 120 4.71 -2.59 -16.28
C ARG A 120 4.90 -2.56 -17.79
N LEU A 121 4.98 -1.37 -18.40
CA LEU A 121 5.25 -1.27 -19.83
C LEU A 121 6.64 -1.83 -20.19
N ALA A 122 7.66 -1.57 -19.36
CA ALA A 122 8.99 -2.14 -19.55
C ALA A 122 8.97 -3.67 -19.56
N GLN A 123 8.30 -4.29 -18.58
CA GLN A 123 8.11 -5.74 -18.52
C GLN A 123 7.25 -6.27 -19.65
N TRP A 124 6.24 -5.52 -20.11
CA TRP A 124 5.42 -5.90 -21.26
C TRP A 124 6.27 -6.00 -22.53
N ILE A 125 7.17 -5.04 -22.77
CA ILE A 125 8.11 -5.09 -23.88
C ILE A 125 9.02 -6.32 -23.75
N GLU A 126 9.60 -6.53 -22.56
CA GLU A 126 10.59 -7.58 -22.32
C GLU A 126 10.01 -9.00 -22.40
N THR A 127 8.87 -9.24 -21.75
CA THR A 127 8.32 -10.60 -21.54
C THR A 127 7.26 -11.00 -22.55
N VAL A 128 6.65 -10.03 -23.23
CA VAL A 128 5.58 -10.28 -24.19
C VAL A 128 6.01 -9.89 -25.59
N LEU A 129 6.37 -8.62 -25.81
CA LEU A 129 6.65 -8.14 -27.16
C LEU A 129 7.86 -8.83 -27.79
N LEU A 130 8.98 -8.95 -27.07
CA LEU A 130 10.20 -9.57 -27.60
C LEU A 130 10.09 -11.10 -27.77
N VAL A 131 9.17 -11.73 -27.02
CA VAL A 131 9.02 -13.19 -26.94
C VAL A 131 7.95 -13.72 -27.91
N GLU A 132 6.77 -13.10 -27.93
CA GLU A 132 5.59 -13.65 -28.59
C GLU A 132 5.36 -13.13 -30.02
N VAL A 133 5.96 -11.99 -30.39
CA VAL A 133 5.79 -11.40 -31.73
C VAL A 133 6.44 -12.31 -32.78
N LYS A 134 5.61 -12.77 -33.72
CA LYS A 134 5.96 -13.64 -34.85
C LYS A 134 5.47 -13.01 -36.15
N CYS A 135 6.17 -13.25 -37.26
CA CYS A 135 5.70 -12.95 -38.61
C CYS A 135 5.60 -14.23 -39.43
N ALA A 136 4.82 -14.20 -40.52
CA ALA A 136 4.57 -15.36 -41.38
C ALA A 136 5.84 -16.10 -41.83
N GLU A 137 6.96 -15.38 -41.97
CA GLU A 137 8.23 -15.92 -42.48
C GLU A 137 9.30 -16.16 -41.40
N ARG A 138 9.12 -15.62 -40.17
CA ARG A 138 10.13 -15.68 -39.10
C ARG A 138 9.48 -15.79 -37.73
N SER A 139 9.93 -16.73 -36.92
CA SER A 139 9.51 -16.87 -35.52
C SER A 139 9.97 -15.70 -34.63
N HIS A 140 11.05 -15.01 -35.02
CA HIS A 140 11.63 -13.91 -34.27
C HIS A 140 12.06 -12.77 -35.22
N PRO A 141 11.11 -12.02 -35.80
CA PRO A 141 11.43 -10.92 -36.71
C PRO A 141 12.06 -9.74 -35.95
N ASN A 142 12.71 -8.83 -36.69
CA ASN A 142 12.97 -7.50 -36.16
C ASN A 142 11.65 -6.76 -36.00
N ILE A 143 11.55 -5.92 -34.98
CA ILE A 143 10.36 -5.21 -34.56
C ILE A 143 10.63 -3.71 -34.72
N VAL A 144 9.79 -3.04 -35.50
CA VAL A 144 9.83 -1.58 -35.67
C VAL A 144 8.50 -1.00 -35.18
N ILE A 145 8.58 -0.08 -34.21
CA ILE A 145 7.42 0.63 -33.68
C ILE A 145 7.50 2.08 -34.13
N PHE A 146 6.56 2.48 -34.98
CA PHE A 146 6.32 3.87 -35.34
C PHE A 146 5.40 4.50 -34.30
N VAL A 147 5.81 5.65 -33.77
CA VAL A 147 5.07 6.45 -32.80
C VAL A 147 4.77 7.79 -33.46
N ASP A 148 3.55 7.95 -33.96
CA ASP A 148 3.08 9.17 -34.63
C ASP A 148 2.38 10.13 -33.66
N GLU A 149 2.26 11.38 -34.08
CA GLU A 149 1.70 12.49 -33.31
C GLU A 149 2.32 12.66 -31.91
N VAL A 150 3.64 12.60 -31.80
CA VAL A 150 4.32 12.79 -30.50
C VAL A 150 4.06 14.16 -29.87
N ASP A 151 3.66 15.18 -30.63
CA ASP A 151 3.26 16.48 -30.08
C ASP A 151 2.00 16.42 -29.19
N SER A 152 1.20 15.36 -29.30
CA SER A 152 0.04 15.13 -28.42
C SER A 152 0.43 15.00 -26.93
N VAL A 153 1.62 14.48 -26.62
CA VAL A 153 2.04 14.27 -25.22
C VAL A 153 2.31 15.59 -24.50
N CYS A 154 2.63 16.65 -25.25
CA CYS A 154 2.83 17.99 -24.70
C CYS A 154 1.53 18.61 -24.14
N SER A 155 0.37 18.04 -24.49
CA SER A 155 -0.95 18.52 -24.05
C SER A 155 -1.49 17.80 -22.81
N LEU A 156 -0.78 16.81 -22.28
CA LEU A 156 -1.20 16.02 -21.11
C LEU A 156 -0.93 16.77 -19.80
N GLU A 157 -1.82 16.58 -18.81
CA GLU A 157 -1.71 17.22 -17.49
C GLU A 157 -0.64 16.58 -16.56
N PHE A 158 0.09 15.56 -17.05
CA PHE A 158 1.09 14.84 -16.28
C PHE A 158 2.40 14.66 -17.08
N PRO A 159 3.56 14.54 -16.41
CA PRO A 159 4.84 14.39 -17.09
C PRO A 159 5.00 13.00 -17.72
N VAL A 160 5.40 12.95 -18.98
CA VAL A 160 5.58 11.69 -19.76
C VAL A 160 7.06 11.36 -19.98
N GLN A 161 7.97 12.01 -19.25
CA GLN A 161 9.42 11.88 -19.42
C GLN A 161 9.94 10.45 -19.14
N ASP A 162 9.27 9.74 -18.24
CA ASP A 162 9.59 8.34 -17.90
C ASP A 162 9.43 7.40 -19.11
N PHE A 163 8.51 7.72 -20.03
CA PHE A 163 8.33 6.95 -21.27
C PHE A 163 9.56 7.06 -22.16
N PHE A 164 10.03 8.27 -22.45
CA PHE A 164 11.23 8.47 -23.27
C PHE A 164 12.48 7.90 -22.59
N THR A 165 12.54 7.95 -21.25
CA THR A 165 13.60 7.30 -20.47
C THR A 165 13.58 5.78 -20.63
N LEU A 166 12.40 5.14 -20.63
CA LEU A 166 12.24 3.72 -20.91
C LEU A 166 12.71 3.36 -22.32
N ILE A 167 12.39 4.17 -23.33
CA ILE A 167 12.84 3.93 -24.70
C ILE A 167 14.37 3.97 -24.80
N ARG A 168 15.01 4.96 -24.16
CA ARG A 168 16.48 5.01 -24.08
C ARG A 168 17.05 3.79 -23.33
N ALA A 169 16.38 3.33 -22.28
CA ALA A 169 16.78 2.13 -21.55
C ALA A 169 16.73 0.88 -22.45
N CYS A 170 15.74 0.76 -23.33
CA CYS A 170 15.65 -0.33 -24.31
C CYS A 170 16.84 -0.31 -25.28
N TYR A 171 17.28 0.86 -25.74
CA TYR A 171 18.48 0.97 -26.57
C TYR A 171 19.75 0.55 -25.81
N ASN A 172 19.95 1.05 -24.59
CA ASN A 172 21.13 0.72 -23.79
C ASN A 172 21.23 -0.79 -23.49
N ARG A 173 20.09 -1.46 -23.29
CA ARG A 173 20.01 -2.92 -23.06
C ARG A 173 20.49 -3.76 -24.25
N ARG A 174 20.54 -3.22 -25.47
CA ARG A 174 21.07 -3.93 -26.66
C ARG A 174 22.50 -4.44 -26.50
N SER A 175 23.28 -3.83 -25.60
CA SER A 175 24.65 -4.25 -25.27
C SER A 175 24.71 -5.48 -24.37
N LEU A 176 23.67 -5.73 -23.57
CA LEU A 176 23.61 -6.81 -22.58
C LEU A 176 22.68 -7.95 -23.00
N GLN A 177 21.60 -7.64 -23.72
CA GLN A 177 20.54 -8.56 -24.09
C GLN A 177 20.33 -8.49 -25.62
N PRO A 178 20.78 -9.51 -26.37
CA PRO A 178 20.65 -9.57 -27.83
C PRO A 178 19.20 -9.42 -28.33
N GLU A 179 18.21 -9.81 -27.53
CA GLU A 179 16.79 -9.69 -27.85
C GLU A 179 16.39 -8.25 -28.15
N TYR A 180 16.97 -7.28 -27.44
CA TYR A 180 16.69 -5.85 -27.63
C TYR A 180 17.27 -5.29 -28.93
N GLN A 181 18.25 -5.96 -29.57
CA GLN A 181 18.77 -5.54 -30.87
C GLN A 181 17.71 -5.62 -31.96
N ARG A 182 16.69 -6.47 -31.75
CA ARG A 182 15.55 -6.62 -32.65
C ARG A 182 14.54 -5.48 -32.54
N LEU A 183 14.53 -4.69 -31.47
CA LEU A 183 13.50 -3.69 -31.20
C LEU A 183 13.96 -2.27 -31.55
N THR A 184 13.28 -1.61 -32.48
CA THR A 184 13.61 -0.26 -32.97
C THR A 184 12.38 0.64 -32.91
N PHE A 185 12.58 1.92 -32.56
CA PHE A 185 11.52 2.92 -32.52
C PHE A 185 11.76 4.03 -33.55
N ALA A 186 10.67 4.50 -34.15
CA ALA A 186 10.63 5.66 -35.04
C ALA A 186 9.62 6.69 -34.50
N PHE A 187 10.06 7.91 -34.18
CA PHE A 187 9.19 8.95 -33.65
C PHE A 187 8.81 9.96 -34.73
N LEU A 188 7.52 10.31 -34.84
CA LEU A 188 7.00 11.25 -35.83
C LEU A 188 6.09 12.27 -35.13
N GLY A 189 6.22 13.54 -35.50
CA GLY A 189 5.35 14.59 -34.96
C GLY A 189 5.86 16.00 -35.22
N VAL A 190 5.22 16.96 -34.56
CA VAL A 190 5.56 18.39 -34.65
C VAL A 190 6.02 18.91 -33.30
N ALA A 191 7.12 18.35 -32.81
CA ALA A 191 7.67 18.66 -31.50
C ALA A 191 9.18 18.92 -31.60
N ARG A 192 9.73 19.68 -30.64
CA ARG A 192 11.17 19.75 -30.43
C ARG A 192 11.60 18.60 -29.53
N PRO A 193 12.82 18.06 -29.67
CA PRO A 193 13.37 17.12 -28.70
C PRO A 193 13.31 17.65 -27.26
N SER A 194 13.49 18.96 -27.07
CA SER A 194 13.40 19.65 -25.78
C SER A 194 11.98 19.80 -25.23
N ASP A 195 10.95 19.82 -26.09
CA ASP A 195 9.55 19.86 -25.66
C ASP A 195 9.12 18.54 -25.02
N LEU A 196 9.71 17.44 -25.49
CA LEU A 196 9.39 16.09 -25.06
C LEU A 196 10.21 15.67 -23.82
N MET A 197 11.43 16.20 -23.68
CA MET A 197 12.37 15.86 -22.60
C MET A 197 13.21 17.08 -22.19
N ILE A 198 13.11 17.49 -20.92
CA ILE A 198 13.89 18.61 -20.34
C ILE A 198 15.37 18.22 -20.18
N ASP A 199 15.63 16.99 -19.71
CA ASP A 199 17.00 16.50 -19.50
C ASP A 199 17.60 16.00 -20.82
N GLN A 200 18.36 16.89 -21.46
CA GLN A 200 19.09 16.60 -22.69
C GLN A 200 20.10 15.46 -22.53
N SER A 201 20.55 15.09 -21.33
CA SER A 201 21.48 13.96 -21.14
C SER A 201 20.79 12.59 -21.17
N ARG A 202 19.47 12.55 -20.91
CA ARG A 202 18.66 11.33 -20.78
C ARG A 202 17.71 11.10 -21.94
N THR A 203 17.68 12.00 -22.92
CA THR A 203 16.77 11.89 -24.06
C THR A 203 17.16 10.75 -25.03
N PRO A 204 16.20 9.98 -25.56
CA PRO A 204 16.45 9.02 -26.63
C PRO A 204 16.80 9.72 -27.96
N PHE A 205 16.55 11.03 -28.09
CA PHE A 205 16.83 11.76 -29.34
C PHE A 205 18.33 12.03 -29.55
N ASN A 206 19.19 11.87 -28.54
CA ASN A 206 20.64 11.97 -28.71
C ASN A 206 21.29 10.72 -29.29
N ILE A 207 20.60 9.58 -29.21
CA ILE A 207 21.07 8.28 -29.71
C ILE A 207 20.36 7.88 -31.01
N GLY A 208 19.36 8.67 -31.43
CA GLY A 208 18.60 8.43 -32.65
C GLY A 208 19.08 9.30 -33.82
N GLN A 209 18.83 8.83 -35.04
CA GLN A 209 19.09 9.54 -36.27
C GLN A 209 17.92 10.48 -36.61
N ALA A 210 18.22 11.77 -36.80
CA ALA A 210 17.27 12.73 -37.33
C ALA A 210 17.08 12.49 -38.84
N ILE A 211 15.84 12.26 -39.27
CA ILE A 211 15.49 12.19 -40.69
C ILE A 211 14.91 13.55 -41.10
N GLY A 212 15.63 14.27 -41.95
CA GLY A 212 15.15 15.54 -42.51
C GLY A 212 14.14 15.30 -43.63
N ILE A 213 13.11 16.13 -43.71
CA ILE A 213 12.21 16.17 -44.89
C ILE A 213 12.26 17.57 -45.49
N GLU A 214 12.68 17.63 -46.73
CA GLU A 214 12.66 18.84 -47.54
C GLU A 214 11.41 18.89 -48.44
N GLY A 215 11.21 20.05 -49.08
CA GLY A 215 10.20 20.19 -50.12
C GLY A 215 10.55 19.38 -51.36
N PHE A 216 9.55 19.09 -52.20
CA PHE A 216 9.73 18.38 -53.44
C PHE A 216 10.66 19.11 -54.40
N GLN A 217 11.65 18.39 -54.91
CA GLN A 217 12.47 18.87 -56.03
C GLN A 217 11.80 18.52 -57.35
N LEU A 218 12.07 19.31 -58.40
CA LEU A 218 11.52 19.08 -59.73
C LEU A 218 11.86 17.68 -60.28
N SER A 219 13.06 17.18 -59.98
CA SER A 219 13.50 15.84 -60.38
C SER A 219 12.74 14.71 -59.68
N GLU A 220 12.22 14.95 -58.48
CA GLU A 220 11.50 13.96 -57.68
C GLU A 220 9.99 13.96 -58.00
N ALA A 221 9.42 15.14 -58.27
CA ALA A 221 7.99 15.37 -58.44
C ALA A 221 7.42 14.93 -59.81
N GLN A 222 8.18 14.19 -60.62
CA GLN A 222 7.78 13.80 -61.98
C GLN A 222 6.46 12.99 -62.01
N SER A 223 6.16 12.22 -60.97
CA SER A 223 4.89 11.50 -60.86
C SER A 223 3.68 12.45 -60.82
N LEU A 224 3.83 13.63 -60.21
CA LEU A 224 2.78 14.66 -60.19
C LEU A 224 2.57 15.28 -61.57
N ALA A 225 3.60 15.36 -62.42
CA ALA A 225 3.43 15.85 -63.78
C ALA A 225 2.49 14.94 -64.61
N GLN A 226 2.46 13.63 -64.32
CA GLN A 226 1.59 12.70 -65.04
C GLN A 226 0.10 12.99 -64.80
N GLY A 227 -0.28 13.42 -63.60
CA GLY A 227 -1.66 13.80 -63.30
C GLY A 227 -2.10 15.13 -63.93
N LEU A 228 -1.16 15.92 -64.47
CA LEU A 228 -1.44 17.17 -65.20
C LEU A 228 -1.63 16.91 -66.71
N VAL A 229 -1.31 15.71 -67.20
CA VAL A 229 -1.43 15.36 -68.63
C VAL A 229 -2.88 15.50 -69.08
N GLY A 230 -3.09 16.31 -70.11
CA GLY A 230 -4.41 16.62 -70.68
C GLY A 230 -5.14 17.79 -70.03
N ALA A 231 -4.66 18.33 -68.90
CA ALA A 231 -5.20 19.53 -68.26
C ALA A 231 -4.43 20.81 -68.62
N VAL A 232 -3.16 20.70 -69.01
CA VAL A 232 -2.23 21.80 -69.36
C VAL A 232 -1.47 21.47 -70.65
N ASN A 233 -0.86 22.48 -71.29
CA ASN A 233 -0.14 22.29 -72.56
C ASN A 233 1.22 21.59 -72.35
N ASP A 234 1.98 22.01 -71.35
CA ASP A 234 3.25 21.43 -70.92
C ASP A 234 3.21 21.08 -69.41
N PRO A 235 2.94 19.80 -69.07
CA PRO A 235 2.92 19.33 -67.70
C PRO A 235 4.20 19.57 -66.90
N GLN A 236 5.39 19.59 -67.54
CA GLN A 236 6.65 19.82 -66.83
C GLN A 236 6.83 21.30 -66.48
N LEU A 237 6.51 22.19 -67.42
CA LEU A 237 6.59 23.62 -67.22
C LEU A 237 5.55 24.10 -66.20
N ALA A 238 4.32 23.56 -66.25
CA ALA A 238 3.29 23.80 -65.24
C ALA A 238 3.74 23.32 -63.84
N LEU A 239 4.29 22.10 -63.73
CA LEU A 239 4.80 21.59 -62.45
C LEU A 239 5.97 22.43 -61.91
N GLN A 240 6.88 22.87 -62.77
CA GLN A 240 7.98 23.74 -62.37
C GLN A 240 7.46 25.05 -61.78
N GLU A 241 6.45 25.66 -62.40
CA GLU A 241 5.84 26.88 -61.88
C GLU A 241 5.09 26.64 -60.56
N ILE A 242 4.38 25.53 -60.44
CA ILE A 242 3.73 25.10 -59.18
C ILE A 242 4.77 24.97 -58.06
N LEU A 243 5.91 24.34 -58.33
CA LEU A 243 6.98 24.19 -57.35
C LEU A 243 7.63 25.53 -56.98
N ASN A 244 7.79 26.46 -57.94
CA ASN A 244 8.28 27.81 -57.68
C ASN A 244 7.39 28.56 -56.68
N TRP A 245 6.06 28.48 -56.85
CA TRP A 245 5.10 29.13 -55.95
C TRP A 245 5.01 28.47 -54.57
N THR A 246 5.08 27.15 -54.53
CA THR A 246 4.84 26.37 -53.30
C THR A 246 6.11 26.07 -52.51
N GLY A 247 7.30 26.29 -53.10
CA GLY A 247 8.59 25.89 -52.54
C GLY A 247 8.71 24.37 -52.33
N GLY A 248 7.97 23.60 -53.14
CA GLY A 248 7.88 22.13 -53.02
C GLY A 248 7.17 21.64 -51.75
N GLN A 249 6.42 22.49 -51.03
CA GLN A 249 5.67 22.03 -49.85
C GLN A 249 4.59 21.01 -50.31
N PRO A 250 4.58 19.78 -49.77
CA PRO A 250 3.78 18.69 -50.35
C PRO A 250 2.28 18.94 -50.48
N PHE A 251 1.65 19.51 -49.45
CA PHE A 251 0.21 19.76 -49.44
C PHE A 251 -0.21 20.85 -50.43
N LEU A 252 0.50 21.97 -50.47
CA LEU A 252 0.27 23.08 -51.40
C LEU A 252 0.57 22.67 -52.83
N THR A 253 1.62 21.86 -53.05
CA THR A 253 1.94 21.33 -54.38
C THR A 253 0.77 20.48 -54.90
N GLN A 254 0.26 19.55 -54.08
CA GLN A 254 -0.90 18.72 -54.41
C GLN A 254 -2.19 19.54 -54.58
N LYS A 255 -2.42 20.54 -53.71
CA LYS A 255 -3.58 21.45 -53.77
C LYS A 255 -3.58 22.25 -55.07
N LEU A 256 -2.44 22.81 -55.44
CA LEU A 256 -2.31 23.60 -56.65
C LEU A 256 -2.39 22.72 -57.90
N CYS A 257 -1.79 21.53 -57.91
CA CYS A 257 -1.99 20.56 -59.00
C CYS A 257 -3.47 20.20 -59.19
N ARG A 258 -4.21 20.00 -58.09
CA ARG A 258 -5.65 19.74 -58.14
C ARG A 258 -6.44 20.91 -58.74
N LEU A 259 -6.20 22.13 -58.25
CA LEU A 259 -6.86 23.35 -58.74
C LEU A 259 -6.59 23.58 -60.23
N VAL A 260 -5.36 23.29 -60.68
CA VAL A 260 -4.98 23.37 -62.10
C VAL A 260 -5.77 22.37 -62.95
N VAL A 261 -5.97 21.13 -62.48
CA VAL A 261 -6.78 20.13 -63.20
C VAL A 261 -8.28 20.45 -63.19
N GLU A 262 -8.82 20.95 -62.08
CA GLU A 262 -10.24 21.31 -61.97
C GLU A 262 -10.62 22.49 -62.89
N ARG A 263 -9.66 23.30 -63.32
CA ARG A 263 -9.86 24.44 -64.25
C ARG A 263 -9.22 24.22 -65.61
N SER A 264 -9.62 23.17 -66.32
CA SER A 264 -9.12 22.86 -67.67
C SER A 264 -9.66 23.82 -68.74
N ASP A 265 -9.03 24.98 -68.92
CA ASP A 265 -9.23 25.87 -70.08
C ASP A 265 -8.00 25.81 -71.01
N SER A 266 -8.24 25.62 -72.31
CA SER A 266 -7.25 25.16 -73.28
C SER A 266 -6.46 26.26 -74.03
N GLU A 267 -6.63 27.55 -73.73
CA GLU A 267 -6.10 28.65 -74.56
C GLU A 267 -4.99 29.52 -73.93
N VAL A 268 -4.59 29.27 -72.68
CA VAL A 268 -3.63 30.14 -71.94
C VAL A 268 -2.26 29.47 -71.73
N ASP A 269 -1.19 30.28 -71.75
CA ASP A 269 0.17 29.89 -71.32
C ASP A 269 0.15 29.35 -69.89
N ASP A 270 0.69 28.15 -69.68
CA ASP A 270 0.58 27.42 -68.41
C ASP A 270 1.20 28.17 -67.24
N ARG A 271 2.27 28.96 -67.46
CA ARG A 271 2.88 29.79 -66.40
C ARG A 271 1.92 30.85 -65.89
N LYS A 272 1.28 31.57 -66.81
CA LYS A 272 0.30 32.62 -66.47
C LYS A 272 -0.91 32.02 -65.79
N ARG A 273 -1.39 30.88 -66.29
CA ARG A 273 -2.51 30.16 -65.69
C ARG A 273 -2.25 29.75 -64.25
N VAL A 274 -1.08 29.18 -63.95
CA VAL A 274 -0.71 28.81 -62.56
C VAL A 274 -0.68 30.06 -61.66
N ALA A 275 -0.07 31.16 -62.12
CA ALA A 275 -0.03 32.41 -61.36
C ALA A 275 -1.43 33.02 -61.12
N GLU A 276 -2.31 33.00 -62.13
CA GLU A 276 -3.70 33.47 -62.02
C GLU A 276 -4.51 32.63 -61.03
N ILE A 277 -4.37 31.31 -61.06
CA ILE A 277 -5.02 30.39 -60.11
C ILE A 277 -4.52 30.67 -58.68
N VAL A 278 -3.21 30.84 -58.48
CA VAL A 278 -2.66 31.20 -57.16
C VAL A 278 -3.24 32.54 -56.68
N GLN A 279 -3.33 33.54 -57.57
CA GLN A 279 -3.87 34.85 -57.21
C GLN A 279 -5.35 34.79 -56.81
N GLN A 280 -6.19 34.11 -57.58
CA GLN A 280 -7.65 34.09 -57.41
C GLN A 280 -8.14 33.12 -56.31
N GLU A 281 -7.51 31.95 -56.19
CA GLU A 281 -7.98 30.82 -55.36
C GLU A 281 -7.14 30.58 -54.10
N ILE A 282 -5.98 31.24 -53.96
CA ILE A 282 -5.12 31.10 -52.79
C ILE A 282 -4.86 32.44 -52.11
N LEU A 283 -4.53 33.50 -52.85
CA LEU A 283 -4.12 34.79 -52.26
C LEU A 283 -5.31 35.71 -51.97
N GLN A 284 -6.26 35.83 -52.90
CA GLN A 284 -7.43 36.69 -52.72
C GLN A 284 -8.36 36.10 -51.66
N SER A 285 -8.69 36.87 -50.61
CA SER A 285 -9.58 36.41 -49.52
C SER A 285 -9.15 35.05 -48.94
N TRP A 286 -7.84 34.83 -48.81
CA TRP A 286 -7.23 33.55 -48.44
C TRP A 286 -7.84 32.93 -47.18
N GLU A 287 -8.24 33.74 -46.19
CA GLU A 287 -8.84 33.26 -44.93
C GLU A 287 -10.14 32.48 -45.16
N PHE A 288 -10.92 32.83 -46.18
CA PHE A 288 -12.18 32.17 -46.52
C PHE A 288 -11.99 31.01 -47.52
N GLN A 289 -10.93 31.06 -48.33
CA GLN A 289 -10.65 30.08 -49.38
C GLN A 289 -9.73 28.93 -48.92
N ASP A 290 -9.18 29.01 -47.70
CA ASP A 290 -8.27 27.99 -47.14
C ASP A 290 -9.02 26.72 -46.69
N GLU A 291 -9.58 25.99 -47.64
CA GLU A 291 -10.20 24.67 -47.47
C GLU A 291 -9.49 23.62 -48.35
N PRO A 292 -9.07 22.47 -47.80
CA PRO A 292 -8.90 22.20 -46.37
C PRO A 292 -7.85 23.13 -45.73
N GLU A 293 -7.97 23.36 -44.43
CA GLU A 293 -7.15 24.32 -43.67
C GLU A 293 -5.64 24.02 -43.71
N HIS A 294 -4.86 25.06 -43.97
CA HIS A 294 -3.40 25.04 -43.90
C HIS A 294 -2.83 26.40 -43.52
N LEU A 295 -3.21 27.44 -44.28
CA LEU A 295 -2.78 28.81 -44.04
C LEU A 295 -3.35 29.35 -42.73
N ARG A 296 -4.63 29.06 -42.43
CA ARG A 296 -5.27 29.39 -41.15
C ARG A 296 -4.57 28.68 -39.99
N THR A 297 -4.19 27.41 -40.17
CA THR A 297 -3.44 26.66 -39.15
C THR A 297 -2.06 27.27 -38.87
N ILE A 298 -1.36 27.74 -39.91
CA ILE A 298 -0.08 28.46 -39.75
C ILE A 298 -0.31 29.77 -38.97
N ARG A 299 -1.31 30.57 -39.38
CA ARG A 299 -1.71 31.81 -38.70
C ARG A 299 -1.98 31.57 -37.22
N ASP A 300 -2.90 30.67 -36.91
CA ASP A 300 -3.37 30.40 -35.55
C ASP A 300 -2.23 29.89 -34.67
N ARG A 301 -1.29 29.12 -35.24
CA ARG A 301 -0.09 28.67 -34.53
C ARG A 301 0.91 29.80 -34.28
N VAL A 302 1.16 30.69 -35.25
CA VAL A 302 2.05 31.85 -35.06
C VAL A 302 1.46 32.84 -34.06
N LEU A 303 0.13 32.95 -34.00
CA LEU A 303 -0.60 33.80 -33.06
C LEU A 303 -0.94 33.11 -31.73
N SER A 304 -0.67 31.80 -31.58
CA SER A 304 -0.98 31.04 -30.37
C SER A 304 -0.23 31.57 -29.14
N ASN A 305 -0.87 31.67 -27.97
CA ASN A 305 -0.25 32.19 -26.74
C ASN A 305 0.18 33.68 -26.86
N PRO A 306 -0.68 34.63 -26.43
CA PRO A 306 -0.52 36.06 -26.66
C PRO A 306 0.87 36.62 -26.28
N ASP A 307 1.43 36.18 -25.16
CA ASP A 307 2.69 36.70 -24.61
C ASP A 307 3.92 36.33 -25.47
N ARG A 308 3.89 35.16 -26.14
CA ARG A 308 4.98 34.68 -27.01
C ARG A 308 4.77 35.07 -28.47
N SER A 309 3.52 35.32 -28.88
CA SER A 309 3.17 35.70 -30.26
C SER A 309 3.96 36.94 -30.73
N LEU A 310 4.15 37.93 -29.85
CA LEU A 310 4.80 39.19 -30.18
C LEU A 310 6.28 39.03 -30.52
N LYS A 311 7.00 38.16 -29.80
CA LYS A 311 8.41 37.86 -30.09
C LYS A 311 8.56 37.12 -31.42
N ARG A 312 7.67 36.16 -31.70
CA ARG A 312 7.67 35.43 -32.97
C ARG A 312 7.33 36.32 -34.15
N LEU A 313 6.35 37.21 -34.02
CA LEU A 313 6.01 38.18 -35.06
C LEU A 313 7.17 39.17 -35.31
N GLY A 314 7.88 39.60 -34.26
CA GLY A 314 9.06 40.46 -34.38
C GLY A 314 10.24 39.76 -35.09
N LEU A 315 10.50 38.50 -34.74
CA LEU A 315 11.53 37.70 -35.41
C LEU A 315 11.15 37.40 -36.88
N TYR A 316 9.88 37.10 -37.15
CA TYR A 316 9.40 36.91 -38.52
C TYR A 316 9.50 38.20 -39.36
N GLN A 317 9.27 39.38 -38.75
CA GLN A 317 9.51 40.67 -39.40
C GLN A 317 10.98 40.80 -39.86
N GLN A 318 11.94 40.40 -39.01
CA GLN A 318 13.35 40.40 -39.39
C GLN A 318 13.64 39.45 -40.56
N VAL A 319 13.00 38.27 -40.59
CA VAL A 319 13.13 37.28 -41.68
C VAL A 319 12.50 37.76 -42.99
N LEU A 320 11.45 38.58 -42.92
CA LEU A 320 10.86 39.22 -44.10
C LEU A 320 11.79 40.28 -44.70
N ASP A 321 12.48 41.04 -43.85
CA ASP A 321 13.40 42.11 -44.27
C ASP A 321 14.75 41.55 -44.76
N SER A 322 15.32 40.54 -44.08
CA SER A 322 16.62 39.94 -44.43
C SER A 322 16.79 38.52 -43.86
N ALA A 323 17.71 37.73 -44.42
CA ALA A 323 17.99 36.38 -43.91
C ALA A 323 18.62 36.45 -42.51
N VAL A 324 18.02 35.74 -41.53
CA VAL A 324 18.47 35.75 -40.13
C VAL A 324 19.31 34.50 -39.85
N LEU A 325 20.42 34.62 -39.12
CA LEU A 325 21.24 33.46 -38.74
C LEU A 325 20.46 32.52 -37.80
N ALA A 326 20.51 31.23 -38.10
CA ALA A 326 19.92 30.21 -37.26
C ALA A 326 20.75 30.05 -35.97
N ASP A 327 20.20 30.51 -34.84
CA ASP A 327 20.83 30.46 -33.51
C ASP A 327 20.24 29.36 -32.61
N GLY A 328 19.14 28.73 -33.04
CA GLY A 328 18.48 27.65 -32.30
C GLY A 328 17.67 28.12 -31.09
N SER A 329 17.39 29.42 -30.97
CA SER A 329 16.52 29.98 -29.93
C SER A 329 15.11 29.39 -29.98
N ASP A 330 14.41 29.46 -28.85
CA ASP A 330 13.06 28.92 -28.71
C ASP A 330 12.10 29.54 -29.74
N GLU A 331 12.20 30.85 -29.96
CA GLU A 331 11.39 31.59 -30.93
C GLU A 331 11.68 31.17 -32.38
N GLN A 332 12.94 30.92 -32.75
CA GLN A 332 13.32 30.44 -34.07
C GLN A 332 12.77 29.03 -34.35
N MET A 333 12.88 28.15 -33.36
CA MET A 333 12.40 26.77 -33.48
C MET A 333 10.87 26.69 -33.56
N GLU A 334 10.14 27.52 -32.81
CA GLU A 334 8.69 27.62 -32.92
C GLU A 334 8.25 28.13 -34.31
N LEU A 335 8.96 29.10 -34.88
CA LEU A 335 8.73 29.56 -36.26
C LEU A 335 9.01 28.47 -37.30
N LEU A 336 10.08 27.69 -37.14
CA LEU A 336 10.37 26.55 -38.03
C LEU A 336 9.26 25.48 -37.98
N LEU A 337 8.77 25.14 -36.78
CA LEU A 337 7.70 24.16 -36.59
C LEU A 337 6.31 24.67 -37.02
N SER A 338 6.12 25.99 -37.12
CA SER A 338 4.93 26.57 -37.76
C SER A 338 4.86 26.24 -39.25
N GLY A 339 6.01 26.02 -39.89
CA GLY A 339 6.12 25.78 -41.33
C GLY A 339 6.18 27.05 -42.18
N LEU A 340 6.15 28.24 -41.56
CA LEU A 340 6.23 29.54 -42.22
C LEU A 340 7.63 29.84 -42.78
N VAL A 341 8.67 29.46 -42.03
CA VAL A 341 10.08 29.65 -42.39
C VAL A 341 10.78 28.30 -42.57
N ALA A 342 11.91 28.30 -43.28
CA ALA A 342 12.79 27.16 -43.45
C ALA A 342 14.23 27.56 -43.11
N ASN A 343 15.02 26.61 -42.61
CA ASN A 343 16.45 26.78 -42.42
C ASN A 343 17.18 26.35 -43.69
N HIS A 344 17.76 27.30 -44.41
CA HIS A 344 18.56 27.07 -45.60
C HIS A 344 20.01 27.45 -45.30
N GLN A 345 20.90 26.45 -45.24
CA GLN A 345 22.34 26.65 -44.98
C GLN A 345 22.67 27.46 -43.72
N GLY A 346 21.89 27.30 -42.64
CA GLY A 346 22.12 28.01 -41.37
C GLY A 346 21.48 29.40 -41.31
N GLN A 347 20.60 29.73 -42.27
CA GLN A 347 19.82 30.97 -42.26
C GLN A 347 18.32 30.69 -42.36
N LEU A 348 17.54 31.45 -41.59
CA LEU A 348 16.08 31.44 -41.66
C LEU A 348 15.59 32.31 -42.80
N VAL A 349 14.80 31.70 -43.68
CA VAL A 349 14.16 32.35 -44.82
C VAL A 349 12.68 31.96 -44.88
N VAL A 350 11.84 32.83 -45.46
CA VAL A 350 10.43 32.49 -45.72
C VAL A 350 10.36 31.31 -46.69
N LYS A 351 9.56 30.30 -46.34
CA LYS A 351 9.63 28.98 -46.99
C LYS A 351 9.18 28.97 -48.45
N ASN A 352 8.23 29.81 -48.83
CA ASN A 352 7.78 29.94 -50.23
C ASN A 352 7.15 31.32 -50.53
N PRO A 353 6.98 31.66 -51.83
CA PRO A 353 6.35 32.91 -52.25
C PRO A 353 4.89 33.10 -51.78
N ILE A 354 4.08 32.04 -51.73
CA ILE A 354 2.68 32.12 -51.26
C ILE A 354 2.63 32.64 -49.81
N TYR A 355 3.47 32.07 -48.93
CA TYR A 355 3.54 32.50 -47.53
C TYR A 355 4.03 33.94 -47.40
N ARG A 356 5.02 34.36 -48.20
CA ARG A 356 5.51 35.74 -48.20
C ARG A 356 4.43 36.72 -48.64
N ALA A 357 3.60 36.34 -49.62
CA ALA A 357 2.52 37.18 -50.14
C ALA A 357 1.37 37.35 -49.12
N ILE A 358 1.04 36.29 -48.39
CA ILE A 358 -0.03 36.28 -47.38
C ILE A 358 0.43 36.91 -46.06
N PHE A 359 1.49 36.37 -45.47
CA PHE A 359 2.06 36.84 -44.21
C PHE A 359 3.09 37.94 -44.50
N ASN A 360 2.63 39.03 -45.11
CA ASN A 360 3.45 40.16 -45.53
C ASN A 360 3.55 41.24 -44.43
N SER A 361 4.28 42.33 -44.72
CA SER A 361 4.46 43.44 -43.76
C SER A 361 3.14 44.14 -43.40
N GLU A 362 2.17 44.21 -44.31
CA GLU A 362 0.85 44.80 -44.03
C GLU A 362 0.06 43.94 -43.03
N TRP A 363 0.05 42.62 -43.24
CA TRP A 363 -0.55 41.67 -42.30
C TRP A 363 0.11 41.78 -40.92
N LEU A 364 1.46 41.86 -40.85
CA LEU A 364 2.18 42.07 -39.60
C LEU A 364 1.79 43.37 -38.89
N HIS A 365 1.67 44.48 -39.62
CA HIS A 365 1.25 45.76 -39.05
C HIS A 365 -0.17 45.71 -38.49
N GLN A 366 -1.10 45.05 -39.19
CA GLN A 366 -2.47 44.84 -38.71
C GLN A 366 -2.48 44.01 -37.43
N GLN A 367 -1.69 42.93 -37.36
CA GLN A 367 -1.58 42.11 -36.14
C GLN A 367 -0.94 42.90 -34.98
N PHE A 368 0.13 43.66 -35.22
CA PHE A 368 0.75 44.50 -34.19
C PHE A 368 -0.17 45.62 -33.70
N ALA A 369 -1.03 46.18 -34.57
CA ALA A 369 -2.03 47.18 -34.20
C ALA A 369 -3.15 46.57 -33.35
N TYR A 370 -3.63 45.38 -33.72
CA TYR A 370 -4.63 44.63 -32.97
C TYR A 370 -4.11 44.15 -31.60
N LEU A 371 -2.82 43.82 -31.52
CA LEU A 371 -2.16 43.31 -30.31
C LEU A 371 -1.55 44.41 -29.43
N ARG A 372 -1.84 45.72 -29.62
CA ARG A 372 -1.40 46.78 -28.69
C ARG A 372 -2.23 46.70 -27.40
N PRO A 373 -1.68 46.22 -26.27
CA PRO A 373 -2.49 45.92 -25.10
C PRO A 373 -3.10 47.17 -24.44
N TYR A 374 -2.52 48.34 -24.70
CA TYR A 374 -2.79 49.58 -23.97
C TYR A 374 -3.11 50.79 -24.87
N ALA A 375 -3.36 50.59 -26.16
CA ALA A 375 -3.55 51.67 -27.13
C ALA A 375 -4.66 52.66 -26.73
N ARG A 376 -5.77 52.14 -26.19
CA ARG A 376 -6.88 52.96 -25.73
C ARG A 376 -6.55 53.78 -24.48
N LEU A 377 -5.95 53.14 -23.47
CA LEU A 377 -5.61 53.78 -22.19
C LEU A 377 -4.48 54.81 -22.33
N CYS A 378 -3.53 54.55 -23.21
CA CYS A 378 -2.48 55.51 -23.57
C CYS A 378 -3.09 56.77 -24.23
N ALA A 379 -4.02 56.59 -25.18
CA ALA A 379 -4.72 57.70 -25.82
C ALA A 379 -5.56 58.53 -24.82
N GLU A 380 -6.27 57.86 -23.90
CA GLU A 380 -7.05 58.50 -22.82
C GLU A 380 -6.13 59.24 -21.82
N TRP A 381 -4.99 58.68 -21.45
CA TRP A 381 -3.99 59.32 -20.58
C TRP A 381 -3.37 60.57 -21.21
N ILE A 382 -3.05 60.52 -22.51
CA ILE A 382 -2.51 61.65 -23.26
C ILE A 382 -3.57 62.76 -23.37
N ALA A 383 -4.83 62.41 -23.65
CA ALA A 383 -5.94 63.36 -23.70
C ALA A 383 -6.19 64.06 -22.35
N SER A 384 -5.89 63.39 -21.24
CA SER A 384 -5.96 63.96 -19.88
C SER A 384 -4.84 64.96 -19.53
N GLY A 385 -3.89 65.22 -20.45
CA GLY A 385 -2.70 66.01 -20.15
C GLY A 385 -1.69 65.28 -19.24
N LYS A 386 -1.69 63.94 -19.24
CA LYS A 386 -0.78 63.05 -18.48
C LYS A 386 -0.94 63.07 -16.96
N GLN A 387 -2.09 63.51 -16.43
CA GLN A 387 -2.31 63.63 -14.98
C GLN A 387 -3.19 62.50 -14.41
N ASP A 388 -4.02 61.85 -15.23
CA ASP A 388 -4.95 60.84 -14.74
C ASP A 388 -4.24 59.49 -14.46
N ARG A 389 -4.06 59.18 -13.18
CA ARG A 389 -3.43 57.92 -12.72
C ARG A 389 -4.33 56.69 -12.89
N SER A 390 -5.61 56.86 -13.23
CA SER A 390 -6.52 55.74 -13.51
C SER A 390 -6.28 55.13 -14.89
N CYS A 391 -5.73 55.92 -15.81
CA CYS A 391 -5.38 55.47 -17.16
C CYS A 391 -4.03 54.73 -17.23
N LEU A 392 -3.24 54.69 -16.14
CA LEU A 392 -1.95 53.98 -16.09
C LEU A 392 -2.15 52.48 -15.85
N LEU A 393 -1.33 51.66 -16.53
CA LEU A 393 -1.41 50.21 -16.44
C LEU A 393 -0.93 49.71 -15.07
N ARG A 394 -1.59 48.66 -14.54
CA ARG A 394 -1.23 47.99 -13.27
C ARG A 394 -1.28 46.48 -13.45
N GLY A 395 -0.52 45.74 -12.65
CA GLY A 395 -0.55 44.27 -12.66
C GLY A 395 -0.21 43.66 -14.02
N GLN A 396 -0.95 42.63 -14.44
CA GLN A 396 -0.70 41.86 -15.66
C GLN A 396 -0.69 42.72 -16.94
N PRO A 397 -1.66 43.63 -17.17
CA PRO A 397 -1.64 44.54 -18.32
C PRO A 397 -0.35 45.35 -18.50
N LEU A 398 0.32 45.73 -17.39
CA LEU A 398 1.60 46.45 -17.45
C LEU A 398 2.75 45.51 -17.84
N GLN A 399 2.78 44.28 -17.32
CA GLN A 399 3.81 43.30 -17.69
C GLN A 399 3.72 42.96 -19.19
N ASP A 400 2.51 42.71 -19.67
CA ASP A 400 2.24 42.39 -21.09
C ASP A 400 2.64 43.56 -21.99
N ALA A 401 2.39 44.80 -21.54
CA ALA A 401 2.77 46.02 -22.24
C ALA A 401 4.29 46.24 -22.31
N LEU A 402 5.04 45.91 -21.25
CA LEU A 402 6.50 46.03 -21.21
C LEU A 402 7.21 44.95 -22.03
N ILE A 403 6.69 43.72 -21.99
CA ILE A 403 7.13 42.62 -22.86
C ILE A 403 6.86 42.98 -24.32
N TRP A 404 5.70 43.58 -24.60
CA TRP A 404 5.35 44.06 -25.92
C TRP A 404 6.32 45.15 -26.43
N ALA A 405 6.85 46.00 -25.55
CA ALA A 405 7.71 47.14 -25.89
C ALA A 405 9.18 46.77 -26.17
N LEU A 406 9.67 45.64 -25.65
CA LEU A 406 11.06 45.20 -25.78
C LEU A 406 11.45 44.94 -27.25
N GLY A 407 12.53 45.59 -27.71
CA GLY A 407 13.08 45.44 -29.06
C GLY A 407 12.37 46.25 -30.15
N LYS A 408 11.40 47.09 -29.80
CA LYS A 408 10.66 47.95 -30.74
C LYS A 408 11.05 49.41 -30.59
N SER A 409 11.16 50.12 -31.71
CA SER A 409 11.27 51.58 -31.74
C SER A 409 9.89 52.21 -31.57
N LEU A 410 9.51 52.48 -30.32
CA LEU A 410 8.24 53.11 -29.96
C LEU A 410 8.26 54.63 -30.14
N THR A 411 7.08 55.26 -30.16
CA THR A 411 6.99 56.72 -30.16
C THR A 411 7.36 57.30 -28.80
N ASP A 412 7.81 58.55 -28.74
CA ASP A 412 8.16 59.24 -27.48
C ASP A 412 7.00 59.24 -26.46
N GLN A 413 5.76 59.22 -26.94
CA GLN A 413 4.56 59.18 -26.11
C GLN A 413 4.36 57.81 -25.44
N ASP A 414 4.67 56.72 -26.14
CA ASP A 414 4.58 55.35 -25.61
C ASP A 414 5.63 55.11 -24.51
N TYR A 415 6.86 55.61 -24.70
CA TYR A 415 7.91 55.51 -23.68
C TYR A 415 7.53 56.25 -22.39
N GLN A 416 6.92 57.43 -22.50
CA GLN A 416 6.49 58.20 -21.34
C GLN A 416 5.32 57.54 -20.60
N TYR A 417 4.37 56.93 -21.31
CA TYR A 417 3.25 56.21 -20.72
C TYR A 417 3.67 54.93 -19.99
N LEU A 418 4.56 54.14 -20.60
CA LEU A 418 5.10 52.93 -19.99
C LEU A 418 5.99 53.25 -18.78
N GLY A 419 6.80 54.31 -18.86
CA GLY A 419 7.61 54.77 -17.72
C GLY A 419 6.77 55.23 -16.53
N ALA A 420 5.70 55.99 -16.77
CA ALA A 420 4.77 56.42 -15.72
C ALA A 420 4.01 55.24 -15.09
N SER A 421 3.64 54.24 -15.88
CA SER A 421 2.95 53.03 -15.40
C SER A 421 3.90 52.13 -14.57
N GLN A 422 5.17 52.01 -14.97
CA GLN A 422 6.21 51.30 -14.21
C GLN A 422 6.45 51.91 -12.82
N GLU A 423 6.55 53.23 -12.73
CA GLU A 423 6.84 53.91 -11.46
C GLU A 423 5.69 53.74 -10.45
N LEU A 424 4.44 53.80 -10.92
CA LEU A 424 3.26 53.51 -10.08
C LEU A 424 3.24 52.06 -9.61
N ALA A 425 3.46 51.10 -10.51
CA ALA A 425 3.48 49.68 -10.17
C ALA A 425 4.63 49.32 -9.22
N LYS A 426 5.79 49.99 -9.33
CA LYS A 426 6.91 49.82 -8.39
C LYS A 426 6.54 50.28 -6.98
N GLN A 427 5.84 51.42 -6.85
CA GLN A 427 5.35 51.92 -5.56
C GLN A 427 4.28 51.01 -4.95
N GLU A 428 3.31 50.54 -5.76
CA GLU A 428 2.26 49.61 -5.30
C GLU A 428 2.83 48.23 -4.94
N ALA A 429 3.79 47.71 -5.70
CA ALA A 429 4.45 46.43 -5.43
C ALA A 429 5.29 46.48 -4.16
N GLN A 430 5.97 47.60 -3.87
CA GLN A 430 6.68 47.78 -2.60
C GLN A 430 5.71 47.79 -1.41
N LEU A 431 4.61 48.54 -1.49
CA LEU A 431 3.59 48.56 -0.45
C LEU A 431 2.91 47.18 -0.26
N ALA A 432 2.67 46.44 -1.33
CA ALA A 432 2.10 45.10 -1.27
C ALA A 432 3.08 44.05 -0.72
N LEU A 433 4.36 44.13 -1.11
CA LEU A 433 5.42 43.27 -0.59
C LEU A 433 5.62 43.52 0.91
N GLU A 434 5.68 44.77 1.34
CA GLU A 434 5.74 45.14 2.76
C GLU A 434 4.51 44.60 3.53
N ALA A 435 3.31 44.70 2.97
CA ALA A 435 2.10 44.15 3.58
C ALA A 435 2.10 42.61 3.68
N VAL A 436 2.65 41.91 2.68
CA VAL A 436 2.77 40.44 2.66
C VAL A 436 3.89 39.96 3.59
N GLU A 437 5.03 40.64 3.61
CA GLU A 437 6.13 40.37 4.54
C GLU A 437 5.67 40.56 5.97
N GLN A 438 4.98 41.67 6.27
CA GLN A 438 4.36 41.89 7.57
C GLN A 438 3.32 40.80 7.90
N ALA A 439 2.47 40.40 6.94
CA ALA A 439 1.50 39.33 7.16
C ALA A 439 2.16 37.98 7.49
N ASN A 440 3.25 37.65 6.79
CA ASN A 440 4.03 36.43 7.04
C ASN A 440 4.73 36.47 8.40
N GLN A 441 5.30 37.61 8.77
CA GLN A 441 5.89 37.82 10.11
C GLN A 441 4.83 37.67 11.20
N LEU A 442 3.66 38.32 11.06
CA LEU A 442 2.55 38.20 12.01
C LEU A 442 2.06 36.75 12.15
N LEU A 443 1.93 36.01 11.04
CA LEU A 443 1.55 34.60 11.06
C LEU A 443 2.61 33.72 11.72
N ALA A 444 3.89 33.95 11.41
CA ALA A 444 5.01 33.21 11.99
C ALA A 444 5.11 33.46 13.51
N GLU A 445 5.01 34.71 13.94
CA GLU A 445 5.00 35.09 15.36
C GLU A 445 3.79 34.50 16.09
N ALA A 446 2.60 34.57 15.50
CA ALA A 446 1.39 34.00 16.09
C ALA A 446 1.51 32.48 16.26
N ARG A 447 2.05 31.77 15.26
CA ARG A 447 2.34 30.33 15.34
C ARG A 447 3.41 30.02 16.38
N GLN A 448 4.47 30.82 16.44
CA GLN A 448 5.55 30.61 17.41
C GLN A 448 5.03 30.80 18.84
N LYS A 449 4.26 31.86 19.11
CA LYS A 449 3.61 32.10 20.41
C LYS A 449 2.65 30.96 20.75
N ALA A 450 1.79 30.53 19.82
CA ALA A 450 0.90 29.40 20.02
C ALA A 450 1.66 28.09 20.34
N ASN A 451 2.77 27.83 19.63
CA ASN A 451 3.60 26.65 19.86
C ASN A 451 4.39 26.69 21.17
N GLN A 452 4.67 27.87 21.73
CA GLN A 452 5.32 28.01 23.03
C GLN A 452 4.32 27.96 24.21
N GLU A 453 3.13 28.52 24.04
CA GLU A 453 2.15 28.67 25.12
C GLU A 453 1.18 27.48 25.24
N VAL A 454 0.69 26.95 24.13
CA VAL A 454 -0.35 25.89 24.15
C VAL A 454 0.16 24.57 24.74
N PRO A 455 1.39 24.09 24.46
CA PRO A 455 1.90 22.87 25.10
C PRO A 455 2.03 22.97 26.61
N LYS A 456 2.02 24.19 27.20
CA LYS A 456 2.02 24.37 28.66
C LYS A 456 0.65 24.06 29.26
N GLN A 457 -0.43 24.28 28.50
CA GLN A 457 -1.79 23.97 28.93
C GLN A 457 -2.01 22.45 29.09
N ARG A 458 -2.95 22.06 29.95
CA ARG A 458 -3.39 20.67 30.12
C ARG A 458 -4.84 20.55 29.68
N ILE A 459 -5.16 19.46 28.98
CA ILE A 459 -6.55 19.13 28.71
C ILE A 459 -7.29 18.85 30.03
N HIS A 460 -8.57 19.17 30.09
CA HIS A 460 -9.39 18.96 31.29
C HIS A 460 -9.38 17.49 31.73
N ALA A 461 -9.23 17.25 33.03
CA ALA A 461 -9.19 15.91 33.64
C ALA A 461 -10.45 15.07 33.38
N ARG A 462 -11.57 15.68 32.95
CA ARG A 462 -12.81 15.02 32.52
C ARG A 462 -12.60 13.97 31.41
N TRP A 463 -11.50 14.03 30.66
CA TRP A 463 -11.18 13.04 29.63
C TRP A 463 -10.71 11.70 30.20
N ILE A 464 -10.13 11.68 31.42
CA ILE A 464 -9.64 10.46 32.07
C ILE A 464 -10.76 9.43 32.23
N PRO A 465 -11.89 9.72 32.93
CA PRO A 465 -12.95 8.73 33.09
C PRO A 465 -13.64 8.37 31.77
N LYS A 466 -13.74 9.31 30.82
CA LYS A 466 -14.34 9.03 29.49
C LYS A 466 -13.53 8.01 28.70
N VAL A 467 -12.21 8.18 28.66
CA VAL A 467 -11.31 7.24 27.96
C VAL A 467 -11.24 5.92 28.71
N ALA A 468 -11.18 5.92 30.04
CA ALA A 468 -11.16 4.70 30.84
C ALA A 468 -12.41 3.84 30.60
N ILE A 469 -13.61 4.43 30.67
CA ILE A 469 -14.87 3.72 30.39
C ILE A 469 -14.92 3.29 28.91
N GLY A 470 -14.56 4.19 27.99
CA GLY A 470 -14.55 3.92 26.55
C GLY A 470 -13.62 2.80 26.14
N MET A 471 -12.52 2.58 26.86
CA MET A 471 -11.59 1.46 26.64
C MET A 471 -12.03 0.18 27.34
N THR A 472 -12.62 0.28 28.53
CA THR A 472 -13.03 -0.88 29.33
C THR A 472 -14.11 -1.69 28.62
N VAL A 473 -15.08 -1.05 27.97
CA VAL A 473 -16.19 -1.74 27.30
C VAL A 473 -15.70 -2.67 26.17
N PRO A 474 -14.88 -2.22 25.20
CA PRO A 474 -14.25 -3.10 24.22
C PRO A 474 -13.44 -4.24 24.83
N VAL A 475 -12.66 -3.98 25.89
CA VAL A 475 -11.85 -5.02 26.55
C VAL A 475 -12.74 -6.09 27.19
N LEU A 476 -13.82 -5.69 27.87
CA LEU A 476 -14.80 -6.63 28.41
C LEU A 476 -15.49 -7.42 27.30
N LEU A 477 -15.78 -6.81 26.16
CA LEU A 477 -16.35 -7.51 25.01
C LEU A 477 -15.38 -8.57 24.47
N LEU A 478 -14.11 -8.23 24.27
CA LEU A 478 -13.07 -9.19 23.85
C LEU A 478 -12.94 -10.35 24.85
N ARG A 479 -13.07 -10.05 26.15
CA ARG A 479 -13.05 -11.05 27.21
C ARG A 479 -14.26 -11.98 27.13
N VAL A 480 -15.48 -11.45 27.02
CA VAL A 480 -16.71 -12.26 26.93
C VAL A 480 -16.74 -13.12 25.66
N LEU A 481 -16.09 -12.67 24.58
CA LEU A 481 -15.93 -13.44 23.34
C LEU A 481 -14.84 -14.53 23.42
N GLY A 482 -14.10 -14.64 24.53
CA GLY A 482 -13.04 -15.65 24.70
C GLY A 482 -11.72 -15.32 23.98
N LEU A 483 -11.61 -14.17 23.31
CA LEU A 483 -10.41 -13.80 22.54
C LEU A 483 -9.17 -13.57 23.42
N LEU A 484 -9.37 -13.34 24.72
CA LEU A 484 -8.29 -13.16 25.70
C LEU A 484 -8.00 -14.42 26.52
N GLN A 485 -8.78 -15.49 26.37
CA GLN A 485 -8.68 -16.70 27.19
C GLN A 485 -7.29 -17.35 27.10
N GLY A 486 -6.76 -17.55 25.88
CA GLY A 486 -5.46 -18.19 25.71
C GLY A 486 -4.31 -17.42 26.38
N TRP A 487 -4.39 -16.09 26.39
CA TRP A 487 -3.37 -15.24 27.02
C TRP A 487 -3.45 -15.32 28.54
N GLU A 488 -4.67 -15.32 29.11
CA GLU A 488 -4.89 -15.52 30.55
C GLU A 488 -4.40 -16.90 31.02
N LEU A 489 -4.75 -17.97 30.30
CA LEU A 489 -4.34 -19.33 30.68
C LEU A 489 -2.83 -19.52 30.57
N SER A 490 -2.19 -18.95 29.54
CA SER A 490 -0.73 -19.01 29.41
C SER A 490 -0.01 -18.22 30.52
N LEU A 491 -0.53 -17.05 30.90
CA LEU A 491 -0.01 -16.28 32.03
C LEU A 491 -0.22 -17.02 33.36
N PHE A 492 -1.37 -17.68 33.53
CA PHE A 492 -1.65 -18.54 34.68
C PHE A 492 -0.60 -19.66 34.77
N ASP A 493 -0.33 -20.37 33.68
CA ASP A 493 0.69 -21.44 33.66
C ASP A 493 2.09 -20.90 33.95
N GLN A 494 2.41 -19.72 33.42
CA GLN A 494 3.68 -19.07 33.71
C GLN A 494 3.81 -18.69 35.19
N PHE A 495 2.74 -18.18 35.79
CA PHE A 495 2.72 -17.89 37.22
C PHE A 495 2.89 -19.16 38.03
N LEU A 496 2.26 -20.29 37.66
CA LEU A 496 2.45 -21.55 38.36
C LEU A 496 3.91 -22.02 38.31
N ARG A 497 4.58 -21.87 37.16
CA ARG A 497 6.01 -22.19 36.95
C ARG A 497 6.97 -21.29 37.72
N TRP A 498 6.61 -20.02 37.92
CA TRP A 498 7.44 -19.07 38.68
C TRP A 498 7.34 -19.23 40.19
N ARG A 499 6.44 -20.08 40.68
CA ARG A 499 6.29 -20.25 42.12
C ARG A 499 7.55 -20.82 42.75
N PRO A 500 7.84 -20.45 44.01
CA PRO A 500 8.90 -21.11 44.77
C PRO A 500 8.66 -22.63 44.79
N LEU A 501 9.73 -23.40 44.67
CA LEU A 501 9.67 -24.86 44.77
C LEU A 501 9.15 -25.25 46.15
N GLU A 502 8.04 -25.98 46.19
CA GLU A 502 7.52 -26.55 47.43
C GLU A 502 8.33 -27.78 47.83
N SER A 503 8.49 -28.00 49.14
CA SER A 503 9.10 -29.22 49.66
C SER A 503 8.31 -30.46 49.22
N ARG A 504 8.99 -31.62 49.22
CA ARG A 504 8.36 -32.90 48.92
C ARG A 504 7.18 -33.16 49.87
N ASP A 505 6.08 -33.70 49.34
CA ASP A 505 4.96 -34.13 50.19
C ASP A 505 5.26 -35.48 50.82
N GLU A 506 5.61 -35.49 52.09
CA GLU A 506 5.98 -36.71 52.81
C GLU A 506 4.80 -37.67 52.98
N ARG A 507 3.55 -37.20 52.81
CA ARG A 507 2.35 -38.03 52.97
C ARG A 507 2.07 -38.90 51.76
N ILE A 508 2.74 -38.67 50.63
CA ILE A 508 2.49 -39.36 49.36
C ILE A 508 3.78 -39.98 48.84
N THR A 509 3.68 -41.21 48.36
CA THR A 509 4.78 -41.93 47.72
C THR A 509 4.27 -42.60 46.46
N VAL A 510 5.06 -42.54 45.39
CA VAL A 510 4.72 -43.07 44.08
C VAL A 510 5.62 -44.25 43.78
N VAL A 511 5.01 -45.39 43.47
CA VAL A 511 5.66 -46.58 42.96
C VAL A 511 5.47 -46.61 41.45
N THR A 512 6.55 -46.45 40.70
CA THR A 512 6.53 -46.31 39.24
C THR A 512 6.71 -47.66 38.57
N ILE A 513 5.89 -47.92 37.54
CA ILE A 513 6.11 -48.99 36.57
C ILE A 513 6.81 -48.35 35.38
N GLU A 514 8.08 -48.67 35.20
CA GLU A 514 8.97 -48.04 34.22
C GLU A 514 9.10 -48.90 32.96
N GLU A 515 9.69 -48.35 31.89
CA GLU A 515 9.90 -49.07 30.63
C GLU A 515 10.73 -50.36 30.85
N SER A 516 11.69 -50.35 31.77
CA SER A 516 12.46 -51.56 32.14
C SER A 516 11.59 -52.65 32.76
N ASP A 517 10.51 -52.30 33.47
CA ASP A 517 9.58 -53.26 34.04
C ASP A 517 8.72 -53.90 32.95
N LEU A 518 8.31 -53.10 31.96
CA LEU A 518 7.55 -53.61 30.81
C LEU A 518 8.40 -54.50 29.91
N GLN A 519 9.67 -54.19 29.72
CA GLN A 519 10.61 -55.06 29.00
C GLN A 519 10.82 -56.40 29.72
N GLN A 520 10.81 -56.40 31.06
CA GLN A 520 11.02 -57.61 31.85
C GLN A 520 9.77 -58.48 31.96
N PHE A 521 8.61 -57.88 32.21
CA PHE A 521 7.38 -58.60 32.57
C PHE A 521 6.27 -58.54 31.51
N GLY A 522 6.39 -57.66 30.51
CA GLY A 522 5.35 -57.39 29.51
C GLY A 522 4.32 -56.35 29.94
N TYR A 523 3.45 -55.96 29.01
CA TYR A 523 2.30 -55.08 29.26
C TYR A 523 0.99 -55.74 28.75
N PRO A 524 -0.10 -55.74 29.55
CA PRO A 524 -0.19 -55.29 30.93
C PRO A 524 0.69 -56.13 31.90
N ILE A 525 1.17 -55.53 32.99
CA ILE A 525 1.96 -56.25 34.01
C ILE A 525 1.16 -57.46 34.55
N PRO A 526 1.74 -58.67 34.63
CA PRO A 526 1.04 -59.84 35.14
C PRO A 526 0.51 -59.69 36.57
N ASP A 527 -0.66 -60.26 36.86
CA ASP A 527 -1.34 -60.12 38.14
C ASP A 527 -0.52 -60.67 39.31
N ARG A 528 0.29 -61.72 39.08
CA ARG A 528 1.26 -62.24 40.07
C ARG A 528 2.23 -61.15 40.54
N VAL A 529 2.74 -60.33 39.62
CA VAL A 529 3.75 -59.30 39.92
C VAL A 529 3.11 -58.17 40.73
N LEU A 530 1.91 -57.71 40.33
CA LEU A 530 1.16 -56.72 41.11
C LEU A 530 0.79 -57.25 42.50
N ALA A 531 0.33 -58.50 42.60
CA ALA A 531 -0.01 -59.10 43.88
C ALA A 531 1.22 -59.17 44.81
N GLN A 532 2.40 -59.52 44.28
CA GLN A 532 3.66 -59.51 45.03
C GLN A 532 4.02 -58.10 45.49
N ALA A 533 4.00 -57.11 44.59
CA ALA A 533 4.33 -55.72 44.92
C ALA A 533 3.40 -55.15 45.99
N ILE A 534 2.09 -55.33 45.85
CA ILE A 534 1.10 -54.85 46.83
C ILE A 534 1.30 -55.55 48.19
N ASN A 535 1.57 -56.85 48.21
CA ASN A 535 1.86 -57.55 49.46
C ASN A 535 3.12 -57.00 50.15
N ARG A 536 4.18 -56.68 49.42
CA ARG A 536 5.40 -56.06 49.98
C ARG A 536 5.12 -54.64 50.51
N ILE A 537 4.36 -53.84 49.77
CA ILE A 537 3.94 -52.49 50.20
C ILE A 537 3.10 -52.57 51.48
N LYS A 538 2.16 -53.51 51.55
CA LYS A 538 1.27 -53.72 52.69
C LYS A 538 2.01 -53.99 54.00
N VAL A 539 3.19 -54.61 53.96
CA VAL A 539 4.01 -54.89 55.17
C VAL A 539 4.36 -53.60 55.92
N GLN A 540 4.59 -52.48 55.21
CA GLN A 540 4.91 -51.21 55.84
C GLN A 540 3.68 -50.44 56.36
N GLN A 541 2.47 -50.98 56.22
CA GLN A 541 1.21 -50.37 56.70
C GLN A 541 0.98 -48.94 56.16
N PRO A 542 0.85 -48.76 54.83
CA PRO A 542 0.41 -47.48 54.27
C PRO A 542 -1.02 -47.15 54.71
N ARG A 543 -1.36 -45.86 54.74
CA ARG A 543 -2.73 -45.41 55.03
C ARG A 543 -3.69 -45.70 53.88
N ALA A 544 -3.23 -45.53 52.64
CA ALA A 544 -4.01 -45.87 51.45
C ALA A 544 -3.08 -46.35 50.34
N ILE A 545 -3.54 -47.27 49.51
CA ILE A 545 -2.84 -47.72 48.31
C ILE A 545 -3.75 -47.42 47.11
N GLY A 546 -3.29 -46.65 46.14
CA GLY A 546 -3.97 -46.43 44.88
C GLY A 546 -3.33 -47.24 43.77
N LEU A 547 -4.10 -48.06 43.06
CA LEU A 547 -3.66 -48.81 41.90
C LEU A 547 -4.17 -48.13 40.63
N ASP A 548 -3.32 -47.33 40.01
CA ASP A 548 -3.57 -46.59 38.78
C ASP A 548 -3.24 -47.45 37.54
N ASN A 549 -3.83 -48.65 37.50
CA ASN A 549 -3.70 -49.60 36.40
C ASN A 549 -5.07 -50.25 36.17
N TYR A 550 -5.55 -50.22 34.92
CA TYR A 550 -6.80 -50.90 34.58
C TYR A 550 -6.68 -52.42 34.77
N ARG A 551 -7.63 -53.00 35.50
CA ARG A 551 -7.71 -54.44 35.82
C ARG A 551 -9.15 -54.95 35.71
N ASP A 552 -9.83 -54.56 34.64
CA ASP A 552 -11.16 -55.03 34.27
C ASP A 552 -11.17 -56.51 33.84
N LEU A 553 -10.07 -56.95 33.20
CA LEU A 553 -9.84 -58.33 32.76
C LEU A 553 -8.69 -59.00 33.52
N PRO A 554 -8.74 -60.34 33.70
CA PRO A 554 -7.63 -61.12 34.26
C PRO A 554 -6.34 -61.04 33.44
N VAL A 555 -5.19 -60.87 34.10
CA VAL A 555 -3.87 -60.89 33.45
C VAL A 555 -3.00 -61.98 34.06
N GLU A 556 -2.98 -63.16 33.43
CA GLU A 556 -2.22 -64.30 33.92
C GLU A 556 -0.70 -64.14 33.69
N PRO A 557 0.16 -64.79 34.51
CA PRO A 557 -0.20 -65.64 35.65
C PRO A 557 -0.55 -64.86 36.92
N GLY A 558 -1.41 -65.43 37.77
CA GLY A 558 -1.59 -65.03 39.17
C GLY A 558 -2.86 -64.23 39.48
N HIS A 559 -3.89 -64.28 38.63
CA HIS A 559 -5.12 -63.51 38.83
C HIS A 559 -5.79 -63.80 40.17
N GLN A 560 -5.87 -65.08 40.58
CA GLN A 560 -6.45 -65.46 41.87
C GLN A 560 -5.69 -64.86 43.07
N ALA A 561 -4.36 -64.75 42.98
CA ALA A 561 -3.55 -64.13 44.03
C ALA A 561 -3.84 -62.62 44.13
N LEU A 562 -4.02 -61.93 43.00
CA LEU A 562 -4.39 -60.52 43.00
C LEU A 562 -5.80 -60.31 43.55
N VAL A 563 -6.76 -61.18 43.21
CA VAL A 563 -8.11 -61.17 43.78
C VAL A 563 -8.08 -61.35 45.31
N GLN A 564 -7.25 -62.25 45.84
CA GLN A 564 -7.05 -62.41 47.28
C GLN A 564 -6.43 -61.16 47.93
N VAL A 565 -5.51 -60.50 47.24
CA VAL A 565 -4.94 -59.22 47.69
C VAL A 565 -6.02 -58.14 47.75
N PHE A 566 -6.88 -58.05 46.74
CA PHE A 566 -8.01 -57.11 46.72
C PHE A 566 -8.97 -57.34 47.90
N GLN A 567 -9.31 -58.60 48.19
CA GLN A 567 -10.19 -58.94 49.31
C GLN A 567 -9.55 -58.69 50.69
N SER A 568 -8.25 -58.93 50.83
CA SER A 568 -7.55 -58.85 52.11
C SER A 568 -7.00 -57.46 52.45
N THR A 569 -7.16 -56.47 51.55
CA THR A 569 -6.52 -55.15 51.67
C THR A 569 -7.57 -54.03 51.58
N PRO A 570 -8.22 -53.65 52.71
CA PRO A 570 -9.35 -52.72 52.73
C PRO A 570 -8.99 -51.25 52.45
N ASN A 571 -7.70 -50.92 52.44
CA ASN A 571 -7.18 -49.59 52.12
C ASN A 571 -6.59 -49.50 50.70
N LEU A 572 -6.80 -50.52 49.85
CA LEU A 572 -6.43 -50.51 48.44
C LEU A 572 -7.59 -50.00 47.58
N PHE A 573 -7.32 -49.10 46.65
CA PHE A 573 -8.31 -48.52 45.75
C PHE A 573 -7.87 -48.71 44.30
N GLY A 574 -8.77 -49.23 43.46
CA GLY A 574 -8.54 -49.40 42.03
C GLY A 574 -9.19 -48.30 41.19
N ILE A 575 -8.90 -48.31 39.90
CA ILE A 575 -9.47 -47.36 38.95
C ILE A 575 -10.58 -47.92 38.07
N GLU A 576 -11.46 -47.03 37.65
CA GLU A 576 -12.36 -47.20 36.50
C GLU A 576 -12.25 -45.97 35.58
N LYS A 577 -12.73 -46.09 34.34
CA LYS A 577 -12.91 -44.95 33.43
C LYS A 577 -14.38 -44.81 33.10
N ILE A 578 -14.92 -43.61 33.25
CA ILE A 578 -16.37 -43.37 33.11
C ILE A 578 -16.68 -42.54 31.88
N VAL A 579 -15.84 -41.55 31.56
CA VAL A 579 -16.05 -40.60 30.46
C VAL A 579 -15.24 -41.02 29.23
N GLY A 580 -15.83 -40.84 28.04
CA GLY A 580 -15.22 -41.21 26.76
C GLY A 580 -15.34 -42.70 26.47
N SER A 581 -14.25 -43.46 26.62
CA SER A 581 -14.20 -44.92 26.44
C SER A 581 -14.20 -45.60 27.81
N PRO A 582 -15.37 -46.06 28.30
CA PRO A 582 -15.47 -46.56 29.67
C PRO A 582 -14.70 -47.86 29.87
N VAL A 583 -14.04 -47.99 31.02
CA VAL A 583 -13.32 -49.20 31.44
C VAL A 583 -13.80 -49.55 32.84
N ALA A 584 -14.33 -50.76 33.01
CA ALA A 584 -14.90 -51.18 34.28
C ALA A 584 -13.83 -51.37 35.37
N ALA A 585 -14.18 -51.13 36.62
CA ALA A 585 -13.30 -51.52 37.73
C ALA A 585 -13.24 -53.05 37.94
N PRO A 586 -12.20 -53.57 38.62
CA PRO A 586 -12.18 -54.93 39.10
C PRO A 586 -13.42 -55.24 39.96
N ARG A 587 -14.16 -56.30 39.63
CA ARG A 587 -15.46 -56.62 40.27
C ARG A 587 -15.40 -56.62 41.80
N VAL A 588 -14.32 -57.16 42.37
CA VAL A 588 -14.11 -57.25 43.83
C VAL A 588 -13.99 -55.87 44.46
N LEU A 589 -13.19 -54.98 43.86
CA LEU A 589 -13.01 -53.62 44.39
C LEU A 589 -14.29 -52.79 44.21
N HIS A 590 -15.01 -52.98 43.10
CA HIS A 590 -16.29 -52.32 42.87
C HIS A 590 -17.34 -52.72 43.93
N GLN A 591 -17.43 -54.01 44.27
CA GLN A 591 -18.33 -54.51 45.32
C GLN A 591 -17.99 -53.94 46.71
N SER A 592 -16.70 -53.75 47.01
CA SER A 592 -16.24 -53.15 48.27
C SER A 592 -16.24 -51.62 48.28
N GLN A 593 -16.75 -50.96 47.23
CA GLN A 593 -16.70 -49.49 47.06
C GLN A 593 -15.28 -48.89 47.12
N GLN A 594 -14.27 -49.69 46.77
CA GLN A 594 -12.86 -49.34 46.76
C GLN A 594 -12.40 -48.91 45.35
N VAL A 595 -13.20 -48.07 44.70
CA VAL A 595 -12.97 -47.62 43.31
C VAL A 595 -13.08 -46.11 43.23
N GLY A 596 -12.16 -45.51 42.48
CA GLY A 596 -12.28 -44.13 42.02
C GLY A 596 -11.99 -44.03 40.53
N PHE A 597 -12.61 -43.06 39.85
CA PHE A 597 -12.37 -42.91 38.42
C PHE A 597 -11.03 -42.22 38.12
N SER A 598 -10.43 -42.53 36.97
CA SER A 598 -9.17 -41.92 36.51
C SER A 598 -9.34 -40.84 35.44
N ASP A 599 -10.58 -40.51 35.08
CA ASP A 599 -10.90 -39.44 34.12
C ASP A 599 -10.25 -38.10 34.48
N GLN A 600 -9.57 -37.50 33.50
CA GLN A 600 -8.95 -36.18 33.58
C GLN A 600 -9.66 -35.19 32.67
N VAL A 601 -9.61 -33.91 33.04
CA VAL A 601 -10.24 -32.83 32.28
C VAL A 601 -9.15 -32.00 31.61
N GLU A 602 -9.02 -32.19 30.30
CA GLU A 602 -8.14 -31.39 29.45
C GLU A 602 -8.85 -30.12 28.99
N ASP A 603 -8.14 -29.00 29.00
CA ASP A 603 -8.61 -27.77 28.36
C ASP A 603 -8.53 -27.88 26.84
N SER A 604 -9.06 -26.88 26.12
CA SER A 604 -9.07 -26.87 24.64
C SER A 604 -7.68 -26.95 24.00
N ASP A 605 -6.63 -26.62 24.76
CA ASP A 605 -5.23 -26.72 24.34
C ASP A 605 -4.54 -28.01 24.83
N GLY A 606 -5.30 -28.97 25.36
CA GLY A 606 -4.81 -30.26 25.87
C GLY A 606 -4.18 -30.20 27.27
N THR A 607 -4.08 -29.01 27.87
CA THR A 607 -3.43 -28.87 29.19
C THR A 607 -4.41 -29.11 30.32
N VAL A 608 -4.01 -29.91 31.31
CA VAL A 608 -4.78 -30.19 32.51
C VAL A 608 -4.53 -29.08 33.54
N ARG A 609 -5.47 -28.16 33.67
CA ARG A 609 -5.46 -27.09 34.70
C ARG A 609 -6.53 -27.28 35.77
N ARG A 610 -7.41 -28.27 35.57
CA ARG A 610 -8.61 -28.51 36.37
C ARG A 610 -8.60 -29.94 36.90
N ALA A 611 -8.99 -30.09 38.16
CA ALA A 611 -9.15 -31.38 38.81
C ALA A 611 -10.63 -31.76 38.86
N LEU A 612 -11.00 -32.92 38.32
CA LEU A 612 -12.31 -33.51 38.49
C LEU A 612 -12.35 -34.33 39.78
N LEU A 613 -13.03 -33.82 40.80
CA LEU A 613 -13.08 -34.46 42.13
C LEU A 613 -14.16 -35.53 42.21
N SER A 614 -15.33 -35.24 41.64
CA SER A 614 -16.46 -36.15 41.63
C SER A 614 -17.37 -35.94 40.44
N ILE A 615 -18.08 -37.00 40.05
CA ILE A 615 -19.17 -36.93 39.09
C ILE A 615 -20.43 -37.51 39.72
N TYR A 616 -21.58 -37.05 39.23
CA TYR A 616 -22.86 -37.64 39.59
C TYR A 616 -23.28 -38.59 38.48
N SER A 617 -23.29 -39.90 38.78
CA SER A 617 -23.60 -40.96 37.82
C SER A 617 -24.37 -42.06 38.53
N ASN A 618 -25.38 -42.64 37.86
CA ASN A 618 -26.23 -43.70 38.41
C ASN A 618 -26.84 -43.37 39.79
N ASN A 619 -27.31 -42.13 39.99
CA ASN A 619 -27.83 -41.59 41.26
C ASN A 619 -26.84 -41.61 42.45
N THR A 620 -25.56 -41.82 42.20
CA THR A 620 -24.51 -41.85 43.23
C THR A 620 -23.38 -40.88 42.89
N VAL A 621 -22.72 -40.36 43.92
CA VAL A 621 -21.51 -39.55 43.75
C VAL A 621 -20.34 -40.52 43.63
N GLN A 622 -19.72 -40.55 42.47
CA GLN A 622 -18.45 -41.24 42.24
C GLN A 622 -17.33 -40.23 42.38
N TYR A 623 -16.24 -40.61 43.05
CA TYR A 623 -15.09 -39.77 43.30
C TYR A 623 -13.91 -40.22 42.43
N SER A 624 -13.03 -39.28 42.04
CA SER A 624 -11.78 -39.64 41.37
C SER A 624 -10.87 -40.43 42.29
N LEU A 625 -9.93 -41.20 41.73
CA LEU A 625 -8.96 -41.99 42.52
C LEU A 625 -8.26 -41.12 43.56
N ALA A 626 -7.72 -39.97 43.14
CA ALA A 626 -7.03 -39.05 44.03
C ALA A 626 -7.92 -38.53 45.17
N THR A 627 -9.19 -38.25 44.87
CA THR A 627 -10.17 -37.81 45.87
C THR A 627 -10.50 -38.95 46.84
N ARG A 628 -10.69 -40.19 46.36
CA ARG A 628 -10.92 -41.37 47.22
C ARG A 628 -9.76 -41.58 48.20
N LEU A 629 -8.54 -41.53 47.70
CA LEU A 629 -7.34 -41.71 48.52
C LEU A 629 -7.20 -40.61 49.58
N ALA A 630 -7.41 -39.34 49.19
CA ALA A 630 -7.36 -38.22 50.11
C ALA A 630 -8.46 -38.31 51.19
N LEU A 631 -9.70 -38.63 50.80
CA LEU A 631 -10.82 -38.80 51.74
C LEU A 631 -10.59 -39.99 52.69
N HIS A 632 -10.02 -41.10 52.21
CA HIS A 632 -9.68 -42.24 53.06
C HIS A 632 -8.61 -41.86 54.08
N TYR A 633 -7.54 -41.20 53.63
CA TYR A 633 -6.47 -40.69 54.51
C TYR A 633 -7.02 -39.74 55.58
N LEU A 634 -7.89 -38.81 55.19
CA LEU A 634 -8.49 -37.81 56.08
C LEU A 634 -9.52 -38.41 57.03
N SER A 635 -10.20 -39.50 56.67
CA SER A 635 -11.16 -40.15 57.55
C SER A 635 -10.50 -40.76 58.79
N ILE A 636 -9.24 -41.21 58.67
CA ILE A 636 -8.40 -41.64 59.80
C ILE A 636 -8.11 -40.46 60.74
N GLU A 637 -7.92 -39.26 60.19
CA GLU A 637 -7.80 -37.99 60.94
C GLU A 637 -9.16 -37.44 61.41
N LYS A 638 -10.25 -38.21 61.26
CA LYS A 638 -11.62 -37.83 61.61
C LYS A 638 -12.14 -36.60 60.87
N ILE A 639 -11.64 -36.36 59.65
CA ILE A 639 -12.08 -35.28 58.77
C ILE A 639 -12.93 -35.89 57.65
N ALA A 640 -14.19 -35.47 57.59
CA ALA A 640 -15.16 -35.89 56.56
C ALA A 640 -15.56 -34.69 55.67
N PRO A 641 -15.99 -34.94 54.43
CA PRO A 641 -16.51 -33.87 53.57
C PRO A 641 -17.88 -33.39 54.05
N GLU A 642 -18.02 -32.09 54.23
CA GLU A 642 -19.28 -31.43 54.62
C GLU A 642 -19.80 -30.58 53.46
N SER A 643 -21.01 -30.87 53.00
CA SER A 643 -21.67 -30.07 51.96
C SER A 643 -22.21 -28.77 52.56
N LEU A 644 -21.79 -27.64 52.00
CA LEU A 644 -22.25 -26.30 52.38
C LEU A 644 -23.22 -25.74 51.34
N GLU A 645 -23.98 -24.70 51.71
CA GLU A 645 -24.85 -23.98 50.78
C GLU A 645 -24.07 -23.38 49.60
N GLY A 646 -24.65 -23.48 48.40
CA GLY A 646 -24.11 -22.89 47.17
C GLY A 646 -23.07 -23.76 46.44
N GLN A 647 -23.21 -25.09 46.45
CA GLN A 647 -22.29 -26.04 45.79
C GLN A 647 -20.84 -25.98 46.32
N ARG A 648 -20.69 -25.66 47.61
CA ARG A 648 -19.40 -25.58 48.29
C ARG A 648 -19.16 -26.81 49.14
N LEU A 649 -17.93 -27.30 49.15
CA LEU A 649 -17.54 -28.48 49.91
C LEU A 649 -16.50 -28.08 50.95
N ARG A 650 -16.79 -28.25 52.23
CA ARG A 650 -15.79 -28.08 53.28
C ARG A 650 -15.08 -29.41 53.55
N LEU A 651 -13.76 -29.36 53.64
CA LEU A 651 -12.92 -30.50 54.01
C LEU A 651 -11.82 -29.99 54.95
N GLY A 652 -11.95 -30.30 56.24
CA GLY A 652 -11.05 -29.82 57.29
C GLY A 652 -11.01 -28.30 57.36
N LYS A 653 -9.81 -27.72 57.17
CA LYS A 653 -9.57 -26.27 57.19
C LYS A 653 -9.96 -25.56 55.88
N ALA A 654 -10.17 -26.29 54.78
CA ALA A 654 -10.41 -25.70 53.46
C ALA A 654 -11.87 -25.80 53.02
N THR A 655 -12.28 -24.81 52.22
CA THR A 655 -13.55 -24.80 51.49
C THR A 655 -13.24 -24.87 50.00
N PHE A 656 -13.80 -25.82 49.30
CA PHE A 656 -13.70 -25.97 47.86
C PHE A 656 -14.95 -25.37 47.24
N ASP A 657 -14.75 -24.51 46.26
CA ASP A 657 -15.81 -23.91 45.46
C ASP A 657 -15.81 -24.61 44.10
N ARG A 658 -16.99 -24.99 43.60
CA ARG A 658 -17.11 -25.61 42.28
C ARG A 658 -16.79 -24.58 41.20
N LEU A 659 -15.96 -24.95 40.24
CA LEU A 659 -15.62 -24.11 39.09
C LEU A 659 -16.86 -23.86 38.19
N GLU A 660 -17.13 -22.60 37.87
CA GLU A 660 -18.15 -22.19 36.90
C GLU A 660 -17.58 -22.05 35.48
N ARG A 661 -18.47 -21.99 34.48
CA ARG A 661 -18.09 -21.95 33.04
C ARG A 661 -17.23 -20.75 32.64
N ASN A 662 -17.35 -19.64 33.37
CA ASN A 662 -16.73 -18.34 33.03
C ASN A 662 -15.86 -17.81 34.18
N ASP A 663 -15.27 -18.73 34.94
CA ASP A 663 -14.45 -18.40 36.10
C ASP A 663 -13.02 -18.05 35.69
N GLY A 664 -12.51 -16.92 36.21
CA GLY A 664 -11.16 -16.44 35.91
C GLY A 664 -10.94 -16.20 34.41
N GLY A 665 -9.94 -16.86 33.83
CA GLY A 665 -9.62 -16.77 32.41
C GLY A 665 -10.54 -17.55 31.47
N TYR A 666 -11.41 -18.42 31.99
CA TYR A 666 -12.25 -19.29 31.17
C TYR A 666 -13.47 -18.58 30.58
N VAL A 667 -13.84 -18.98 29.36
CA VAL A 667 -15.10 -18.59 28.70
C VAL A 667 -15.76 -19.83 28.13
N GLY A 668 -16.93 -20.18 28.65
CA GLY A 668 -17.71 -21.33 28.17
C GLY A 668 -17.09 -22.69 28.49
N ALA A 669 -16.28 -22.82 29.54
CA ALA A 669 -15.64 -24.08 29.90
C ALA A 669 -16.65 -25.18 30.26
N GLU A 670 -16.31 -26.43 29.93
CA GLU A 670 -17.10 -27.60 30.29
C GLU A 670 -16.91 -27.96 31.77
N THR A 671 -17.83 -27.50 32.62
CA THR A 671 -17.78 -27.69 34.08
C THR A 671 -18.70 -28.81 34.59
N GLY A 672 -18.70 -29.94 33.88
CA GLY A 672 -19.38 -31.17 34.30
C GLY A 672 -18.76 -31.76 35.58
N GLY A 673 -19.57 -32.32 36.46
CA GLY A 673 -19.11 -32.81 37.77
C GLY A 673 -18.62 -31.69 38.70
N TYR A 674 -17.91 -32.08 39.76
CA TYR A 674 -17.31 -31.17 40.74
C TYR A 674 -15.85 -30.94 40.37
N GLN A 675 -15.56 -29.80 39.74
CA GLN A 675 -14.22 -29.42 39.29
C GLN A 675 -13.66 -28.28 40.12
N ILE A 676 -12.34 -28.27 40.32
CA ILE A 676 -11.59 -27.18 40.96
C ILE A 676 -10.35 -26.83 40.12
N LEU A 677 -9.78 -25.63 40.32
CA LEU A 677 -8.47 -25.28 39.75
C LEU A 677 -7.35 -26.06 40.43
N LEU A 678 -6.41 -26.55 39.63
CA LEU A 678 -5.23 -27.25 40.13
C LEU A 678 -4.21 -26.25 40.65
N ASN A 679 -4.00 -26.31 41.95
CA ASN A 679 -2.86 -25.73 42.62
C ASN A 679 -1.77 -26.82 42.75
N TYR A 680 -1.12 -27.15 41.64
CA TYR A 680 -0.06 -28.16 41.60
C TYR A 680 1.02 -27.88 42.66
N ARG A 681 1.51 -28.93 43.32
CA ARG A 681 2.70 -28.84 44.20
C ARG A 681 3.98 -28.76 43.38
N GLY A 682 4.03 -29.47 42.25
CA GLY A 682 5.17 -29.43 41.33
C GLY A 682 5.19 -30.62 40.38
N THR A 683 6.40 -31.04 40.03
CA THR A 683 6.67 -32.16 39.11
C THR A 683 6.85 -33.47 39.87
N GLN A 684 7.29 -34.52 39.19
CA GLN A 684 7.67 -35.80 39.80
C GLN A 684 8.71 -35.66 40.92
N GLU A 685 9.59 -34.65 40.87
CA GLU A 685 10.65 -34.44 41.87
C GLU A 685 10.12 -34.09 43.28
N ASN A 686 8.86 -33.65 43.35
CA ASN A 686 8.18 -33.24 44.59
C ASN A 686 7.51 -34.41 45.33
N PHE A 687 7.67 -35.65 44.85
CA PHE A 687 7.14 -36.85 45.49
C PHE A 687 8.27 -37.86 45.73
N ALA A 688 8.15 -38.67 46.79
CA ALA A 688 9.04 -39.81 46.95
C ALA A 688 8.69 -40.85 45.89
N THR A 689 9.68 -41.30 45.13
CA THR A 689 9.48 -42.20 43.99
C THR A 689 10.37 -43.43 44.10
N PHE A 690 9.77 -44.61 43.91
CA PHE A 690 10.47 -45.89 43.89
C PHE A 690 9.98 -46.73 42.72
N SER A 691 10.88 -47.43 42.03
CA SER A 691 10.46 -48.31 40.94
C SER A 691 9.79 -49.58 41.46
N LEU A 692 8.94 -50.20 40.64
CA LEU A 692 8.32 -51.49 40.92
C LEU A 692 9.37 -52.54 41.29
N GLN A 693 10.51 -52.53 40.58
CA GLN A 693 11.65 -53.39 40.89
C GLN A 693 12.24 -53.17 42.29
N GLN A 694 12.38 -51.92 42.74
CA GLN A 694 12.87 -51.63 44.10
C GLN A 694 11.91 -52.18 45.15
N VAL A 695 10.60 -52.10 44.92
CA VAL A 695 9.59 -52.71 45.81
C VAL A 695 9.72 -54.23 45.82
N LEU A 696 9.84 -54.87 44.65
CA LEU A 696 9.94 -56.33 44.55
C LEU A 696 11.24 -56.89 45.15
N LYS A 697 12.33 -56.12 45.10
CA LYS A 697 13.64 -56.47 45.69
C LYS A 697 13.77 -56.03 47.16
N GLU A 698 12.72 -55.47 47.76
CA GLU A 698 12.71 -54.96 49.15
C GLU A 698 13.77 -53.88 49.42
N GLN A 699 14.06 -53.05 48.41
CA GLN A 699 15.06 -51.96 48.48
C GLN A 699 14.45 -50.61 48.90
N VAL A 700 13.16 -50.58 49.25
CA VAL A 700 12.47 -49.37 49.72
C VAL A 700 12.68 -49.21 51.22
N PRO A 701 13.16 -48.03 51.71
CA PRO A 701 13.34 -47.80 53.14
C PRO A 701 12.06 -48.01 53.96
N SER A 702 12.20 -48.50 55.20
CA SER A 702 11.06 -48.92 56.05
C SER A 702 10.06 -47.82 56.42
N GLU A 703 10.50 -46.56 56.38
CA GLU A 703 9.67 -45.37 56.70
C GLU A 703 9.08 -44.70 55.45
N SER A 704 9.42 -45.19 54.26
CA SER A 704 9.04 -44.54 52.99
C SER A 704 7.65 -44.91 52.50
N LEU A 705 7.00 -45.96 53.02
CA LEU A 705 5.61 -46.32 52.69
C LEU A 705 4.67 -46.28 53.90
N ARG A 706 5.23 -46.35 55.11
CA ARG A 706 4.47 -46.32 56.38
C ARG A 706 3.70 -45.03 56.53
N ASP A 707 2.42 -45.14 56.90
CA ASP A 707 1.51 -44.02 57.16
C ASP A 707 1.28 -43.06 55.98
N ARG A 708 1.57 -43.50 54.74
CA ARG A 708 1.45 -42.68 53.52
C ARG A 708 0.34 -43.16 52.59
N ILE A 709 -0.03 -42.30 51.65
CA ILE A 709 -0.72 -42.71 50.42
C ILE A 709 0.35 -43.25 49.46
N VAL A 710 0.23 -44.50 49.06
CA VAL A 710 1.11 -45.14 48.08
C VAL A 710 0.37 -45.27 46.75
N LEU A 711 0.79 -44.55 45.72
CA LEU A 711 0.23 -44.62 44.37
C LEU A 711 1.10 -45.55 43.52
N ILE A 712 0.50 -46.56 42.88
CA ILE A 712 1.18 -47.48 41.98
C ILE A 712 0.66 -47.20 40.57
N GLY A 713 1.52 -46.77 39.65
CA GLY A 713 1.11 -46.42 38.29
C GLY A 713 2.26 -46.42 37.29
N THR A 714 1.92 -46.36 36.00
CA THR A 714 2.89 -46.40 34.92
C THR A 714 3.52 -45.04 34.66
N THR A 715 4.82 -45.06 34.34
CA THR A 715 5.58 -43.92 33.82
C THR A 715 6.25 -44.26 32.47
N ALA A 716 6.01 -45.47 31.98
CA ALA A 716 6.53 -45.96 30.71
C ALA A 716 5.92 -45.19 29.53
N GLU A 717 6.79 -44.64 28.67
CA GLU A 717 6.38 -43.84 27.50
C GLU A 717 5.52 -44.66 26.52
N SER A 718 5.76 -45.97 26.43
CA SER A 718 5.04 -46.90 25.55
C SER A 718 3.54 -47.04 25.89
N VAL A 719 3.13 -46.78 27.14
CA VAL A 719 1.73 -46.92 27.60
C VAL A 719 0.90 -45.66 27.29
N LYS A 720 1.56 -44.52 27.10
CA LYS A 720 0.94 -43.21 26.79
C LYS A 720 -0.08 -42.69 27.83
N ASP A 721 0.11 -43.03 29.10
CA ASP A 721 -0.65 -42.42 30.21
C ASP A 721 0.05 -41.14 30.71
N VAL A 722 0.12 -40.14 29.84
CA VAL A 722 0.82 -38.87 30.08
C VAL A 722 -0.04 -37.69 29.65
N PHE A 723 -0.01 -36.61 30.44
CA PHE A 723 -0.85 -35.42 30.25
C PHE A 723 -0.02 -34.16 30.12
N GLN A 724 -0.49 -33.21 29.32
CA GLN A 724 0.09 -31.87 29.30
C GLN A 724 -0.33 -31.11 30.56
N THR A 725 0.62 -30.46 31.21
CA THR A 725 0.41 -29.69 32.45
C THR A 725 1.12 -28.35 32.35
N PRO A 726 0.84 -27.39 33.25
CA PRO A 726 1.58 -26.12 33.30
C PRO A 726 3.11 -26.27 33.40
N TYR A 727 3.63 -27.43 33.83
CA TYR A 727 5.08 -27.72 33.92
C TYR A 727 5.64 -28.47 32.70
N SER A 728 4.80 -28.84 31.74
CA SER A 728 5.22 -29.61 30.57
C SER A 728 5.99 -28.75 29.57
N ASP A 729 5.58 -27.49 29.41
CA ASP A 729 6.25 -26.53 28.52
C ASP A 729 7.49 -25.92 29.17
N ARG A 730 8.64 -26.13 28.53
CA ARG A 730 9.92 -25.51 28.88
C ARG A 730 10.26 -24.45 27.84
N TRP A 731 10.78 -23.30 28.30
CA TRP A 731 11.28 -22.24 27.42
C TRP A 731 12.43 -22.70 26.51
N PHE A 732 13.18 -23.72 26.95
CA PHE A 732 14.21 -24.40 26.18
C PHE A 732 14.10 -25.92 26.43
N GLY A 733 14.06 -26.70 25.35
CA GLY A 733 14.02 -28.18 25.41
C GLY A 733 12.68 -28.77 24.96
N ALA A 734 12.62 -30.10 24.92
CA ALA A 734 11.40 -30.83 24.58
C ALA A 734 10.35 -30.71 25.70
N SER A 735 9.08 -30.58 25.31
CA SER A 735 7.95 -30.66 26.24
C SER A 735 7.98 -32.03 26.93
N GLN A 736 7.89 -32.03 28.26
CA GLN A 736 7.85 -33.25 29.07
C GLN A 736 6.46 -33.40 29.70
N PRO A 737 5.59 -34.25 29.13
CA PRO A 737 4.26 -34.48 29.70
C PRO A 737 4.38 -35.19 31.05
N MET A 738 3.41 -34.98 31.94
CA MET A 738 3.37 -35.56 33.28
C MET A 738 2.65 -36.91 33.25
N PRO A 739 3.24 -38.00 33.79
CA PRO A 739 2.52 -39.27 33.93
C PRO A 739 1.26 -39.15 34.80
N GLY A 740 0.20 -39.88 34.44
CA GLY A 740 -1.11 -39.83 35.11
C GLY A 740 -1.06 -40.05 36.63
N VAL A 741 -0.20 -40.97 37.06
CA VAL A 741 0.02 -41.25 38.50
C VAL A 741 0.50 -40.02 39.29
N PHE A 742 1.34 -39.16 38.69
CA PHE A 742 1.81 -37.93 39.33
C PHE A 742 0.77 -36.80 39.31
N LEU A 743 -0.16 -36.83 38.35
CA LEU A 743 -1.33 -35.97 38.37
C LEU A 743 -2.26 -36.34 39.53
N HIS A 744 -2.52 -37.63 39.73
CA HIS A 744 -3.24 -38.11 40.92
C HIS A 744 -2.53 -37.73 42.24
N ALA A 745 -1.20 -37.83 42.28
CA ALA A 745 -0.40 -37.41 43.44
C ALA A 745 -0.56 -35.90 43.72
N ASN A 746 -0.52 -35.05 42.69
CA ASN A 746 -0.73 -33.60 42.83
C ASN A 746 -2.14 -33.27 43.33
N ILE A 747 -3.18 -33.94 42.81
CA ILE A 747 -4.57 -33.75 43.26
C ILE A 747 -4.72 -34.15 44.73
N ALA A 748 -4.25 -35.34 45.09
CA ALA A 748 -4.30 -35.82 46.47
C ALA A 748 -3.50 -34.88 47.41
N SER A 749 -2.32 -34.44 47.00
CA SER A 749 -1.49 -33.49 47.75
C SER A 749 -2.21 -32.17 47.97
N GLN A 750 -2.87 -31.63 46.94
CA GLN A 750 -3.65 -30.40 47.06
C GLN A 750 -4.79 -30.55 48.07
N LEU A 751 -5.56 -31.65 47.99
CA LEU A 751 -6.67 -31.91 48.92
C LEU A 751 -6.18 -32.06 50.37
N LEU A 752 -5.13 -32.85 50.59
CA LEU A 752 -4.55 -33.05 51.93
C LEU A 752 -3.96 -31.76 52.50
N SER A 753 -3.15 -31.05 51.71
CA SER A 753 -2.50 -29.81 52.16
C SER A 753 -3.53 -28.72 52.48
N ALA A 754 -4.58 -28.62 51.67
CA ALA A 754 -5.65 -27.66 51.92
C ALA A 754 -6.44 -28.05 53.19
N ALA A 755 -6.80 -29.32 53.34
CA ALA A 755 -7.60 -29.79 54.47
C ALA A 755 -6.86 -29.76 55.82
N LEU A 756 -5.59 -30.18 55.85
CA LEU A 756 -4.78 -30.32 57.07
C LEU A 756 -3.98 -29.07 57.39
N ASP A 757 -3.32 -28.49 56.38
CA ASP A 757 -2.34 -27.41 56.57
C ASP A 757 -2.95 -26.03 56.29
N GLY A 758 -4.12 -25.98 55.64
CA GLY A 758 -4.74 -24.72 55.20
C GLY A 758 -4.06 -24.11 53.97
N ARG A 759 -3.40 -24.93 53.14
CA ARG A 759 -2.78 -24.46 51.89
C ARG A 759 -3.83 -23.73 51.02
N PRO A 760 -3.55 -22.51 50.55
CA PRO A 760 -4.54 -21.72 49.81
C PRO A 760 -4.95 -22.41 48.52
N LEU A 761 -6.23 -22.34 48.21
CA LEU A 761 -6.79 -22.79 46.93
C LEU A 761 -6.79 -21.61 45.96
N ILE A 762 -6.49 -21.88 44.70
CA ILE A 762 -6.58 -20.86 43.65
C ILE A 762 -8.06 -20.62 43.37
N ARG A 763 -8.51 -19.39 43.56
CA ARG A 763 -9.90 -18.98 43.34
C ARG A 763 -9.96 -17.74 42.45
N PRO A 764 -10.86 -17.74 41.46
CA PRO A 764 -11.18 -16.53 40.73
C PRO A 764 -11.98 -15.56 41.61
N ARG A 765 -11.95 -14.27 41.27
CA ARG A 765 -12.77 -13.24 41.91
C ARG A 765 -14.13 -13.14 41.24
N SER A 766 -15.08 -12.45 41.90
CA SER A 766 -16.39 -12.20 41.29
C SER A 766 -16.25 -11.35 40.02
N LYS A 767 -17.12 -11.63 39.03
CA LYS A 767 -17.11 -10.96 37.71
C LYS A 767 -17.19 -9.43 37.83
N LEU A 768 -17.86 -8.92 38.87
CA LEU A 768 -17.93 -7.48 39.17
C LEU A 768 -16.57 -6.93 39.59
N LEU A 769 -15.88 -7.59 40.54
CA LEU A 769 -14.55 -7.16 40.99
C LEU A 769 -13.53 -7.20 39.86
N GLU A 770 -13.58 -8.22 39.01
CA GLU A 770 -12.71 -8.29 37.84
C GLU A 770 -13.00 -7.19 36.81
N SER A 771 -14.27 -6.83 36.61
CA SER A 771 -14.63 -5.71 35.73
C SER A 771 -14.17 -4.37 36.29
N LEU A 772 -14.31 -4.16 37.60
CA LEU A 772 -13.78 -2.99 38.31
C LEU A 772 -12.25 -2.94 38.27
N TRP A 773 -11.59 -4.10 38.33
CA TRP A 773 -10.14 -4.21 38.19
C TRP A 773 -9.66 -3.75 36.81
N ILE A 774 -10.32 -4.20 35.74
CA ILE A 774 -10.00 -3.76 34.36
C ILE A 774 -10.23 -2.25 34.22
N LEU A 775 -11.34 -1.73 34.76
CA LEU A 775 -11.65 -0.31 34.75
C LEU A 775 -10.60 0.51 35.52
N LEU A 776 -10.14 0.03 36.68
CA LEU A 776 -9.11 0.67 37.47
C LEU A 776 -7.81 0.81 36.66
N TRP A 777 -7.38 -0.27 35.98
CA TRP A 777 -6.15 -0.24 35.18
C TRP A 777 -6.29 0.60 33.90
N ALA A 778 -7.48 0.66 33.29
CA ALA A 778 -7.76 1.64 32.24
C ALA A 778 -7.75 3.09 32.79
N GLY A 779 -8.18 3.31 34.03
CA GLY A 779 -8.05 4.59 34.72
C GLY A 779 -6.60 4.99 34.96
N ILE A 780 -5.77 4.05 35.41
CA ILE A 780 -4.33 4.26 35.65
C ILE A 780 -3.62 4.59 34.34
N GLY A 781 -3.87 3.85 33.25
CA GLY A 781 -3.29 4.13 31.94
C GLY A 781 -3.64 5.54 31.43
N ALA A 782 -4.91 5.92 31.52
CA ALA A 782 -5.36 7.28 31.22
C ALA A 782 -4.70 8.34 32.14
N LEU A 783 -4.58 8.08 33.44
CA LEU A 783 -3.94 9.01 34.39
C LEU A 783 -2.46 9.23 34.05
N ILE A 784 -1.72 8.17 33.71
CA ILE A 784 -0.31 8.26 33.31
C ILE A 784 -0.18 9.09 32.02
N SER A 785 -1.00 8.82 31.01
CA SER A 785 -1.01 9.60 29.77
C SER A 785 -1.33 11.08 30.03
N TRP A 786 -2.25 11.38 30.95
CA TRP A 786 -2.57 12.75 31.33
C TRP A 786 -1.42 13.46 32.07
N GLN A 787 -0.66 12.73 32.89
CA GLN A 787 0.43 13.29 33.69
C GLN A 787 1.73 13.49 32.88
N PHE A 788 2.04 12.60 31.94
CA PHE A 788 3.29 12.59 31.18
C PHE A 788 3.09 13.06 29.73
N LYS A 789 3.59 14.26 29.41
CA LYS A 789 3.49 14.86 28.06
C LYS A 789 4.48 14.28 27.04
N SER A 790 5.59 13.71 27.51
CA SER A 790 6.64 13.17 26.65
C SER A 790 6.31 11.72 26.27
N PRO A 791 6.30 11.36 24.97
CA PRO A 791 5.95 10.02 24.52
C PRO A 791 6.94 8.96 25.02
N THR A 792 8.23 9.29 25.11
CA THR A 792 9.24 8.37 25.63
C THR A 792 9.05 8.09 27.11
N ARG A 793 8.82 9.13 27.93
CA ARG A 793 8.52 8.96 29.37
C ARG A 793 7.21 8.21 29.58
N LEU A 794 6.20 8.47 28.76
CA LEU A 794 4.93 7.74 28.81
C LEU A 794 5.15 6.25 28.61
N ILE A 795 5.86 5.85 27.55
CA ILE A 795 6.14 4.43 27.25
C ILE A 795 6.91 3.78 28.41
N VAL A 796 7.97 4.42 28.91
CA VAL A 796 8.78 3.87 30.01
C VAL A 796 7.94 3.68 31.27
N VAL A 797 7.11 4.66 31.65
CA VAL A 797 6.26 4.56 32.84
C VAL A 797 5.18 3.51 32.67
N VAL A 798 4.54 3.42 31.50
CA VAL A 798 3.52 2.39 31.22
C VAL A 798 4.13 0.98 31.29
N ILE A 799 5.37 0.78 30.79
CA ILE A 799 6.08 -0.50 30.91
C ILE A 799 6.36 -0.83 32.38
N LEU A 800 6.90 0.11 33.16
CA LEU A 800 7.18 -0.10 34.59
C LEU A 800 5.92 -0.44 35.38
N VAL A 801 4.83 0.28 35.12
CA VAL A 801 3.53 0.07 35.74
C VAL A 801 2.92 -1.27 35.33
N SER A 802 3.11 -1.68 34.06
CA SER A 802 2.70 -3.00 33.57
C SER A 802 3.48 -4.12 34.26
N GLY A 803 4.79 -3.96 34.47
CA GLY A 803 5.60 -4.90 35.24
C GLY A 803 5.13 -5.01 36.69
N GLY A 804 4.77 -3.87 37.31
CA GLY A 804 4.16 -3.83 38.64
C GLY A 804 2.79 -4.53 38.71
N LEU A 805 1.94 -4.36 37.69
CA LEU A 805 0.67 -5.10 37.56
C LEU A 805 0.91 -6.61 37.51
N VAL A 806 1.78 -7.07 36.61
CA VAL A 806 2.09 -8.51 36.47
C VAL A 806 2.65 -9.07 37.78
N GLY A 807 3.60 -8.37 38.42
CA GLY A 807 4.15 -8.76 39.72
C GLY A 807 3.10 -8.77 40.84
N GLY A 808 2.20 -7.80 40.86
CA GLY A 808 1.09 -7.74 41.83
C GLY A 808 0.07 -8.87 41.65
N CYS A 809 -0.29 -9.19 40.41
CA CYS A 809 -1.15 -10.33 40.09
C CYS A 809 -0.48 -11.67 40.43
N TYR A 810 0.82 -11.81 40.18
CA TYR A 810 1.59 -12.98 40.62
C TYR A 810 1.60 -13.11 42.16
N GLY A 811 1.83 -12.01 42.88
CA GLY A 811 1.74 -12.00 44.35
C GLY A 811 0.36 -12.36 44.88
N ALA A 812 -0.70 -11.87 44.24
CA ALA A 812 -2.09 -12.27 44.56
C ALA A 812 -2.31 -13.77 44.33
N LEU A 813 -1.77 -14.34 43.25
CA LEU A 813 -1.87 -15.77 42.98
C LEU A 813 -1.17 -16.62 44.05
N LEU A 814 -0.04 -16.17 44.60
CA LEU A 814 0.63 -16.85 45.72
C LEU A 814 -0.25 -16.92 46.98
N TRP A 815 -1.19 -15.99 47.14
CA TRP A 815 -2.22 -16.02 48.19
C TRP A 815 -3.51 -16.74 47.78
N GLY A 816 -3.54 -17.37 46.60
CA GLY A 816 -4.69 -18.10 46.09
C GLY A 816 -5.70 -17.25 45.33
N GLU A 817 -5.39 -16.01 44.97
CA GLU A 817 -6.30 -15.10 44.27
C GLU A 817 -5.90 -14.95 42.81
N TRP A 818 -6.76 -15.40 41.89
CA TRP A 818 -6.51 -15.27 40.46
C TRP A 818 -7.17 -14.00 39.92
N LEU A 819 -6.34 -12.99 39.61
CA LEU A 819 -6.77 -11.72 39.00
C LEU A 819 -6.42 -11.70 37.51
N PRO A 820 -7.28 -11.12 36.65
CA PRO A 820 -7.05 -11.08 35.22
C PRO A 820 -5.95 -10.06 34.88
N VAL A 821 -4.95 -10.52 34.14
CA VAL A 821 -3.74 -9.77 33.78
C VAL A 821 -3.84 -9.20 32.37
N ALA A 822 -4.21 -10.02 31.38
CA ALA A 822 -4.29 -9.65 29.97
C ALA A 822 -5.28 -8.50 29.70
N PRO A 823 -6.55 -8.52 30.17
CA PRO A 823 -7.47 -7.42 29.95
C PRO A 823 -7.08 -6.19 30.77
N ALA A 824 -6.45 -6.34 31.94
CA ALA A 824 -5.94 -5.20 32.71
C ALA A 824 -4.79 -4.49 31.99
N LEU A 825 -3.85 -5.24 31.39
CA LEU A 825 -2.79 -4.70 30.54
C LEU A 825 -3.37 -4.00 29.30
N LEU A 826 -4.30 -4.65 28.58
CA LEU A 826 -4.95 -4.06 27.41
C LEU A 826 -5.72 -2.78 27.76
N GLY A 827 -6.43 -2.77 28.90
CA GLY A 827 -7.10 -1.58 29.41
C GLY A 827 -6.11 -0.45 29.69
N CYS A 828 -5.00 -0.74 30.37
CA CYS A 828 -3.95 0.24 30.70
C CYS A 828 -3.28 0.80 29.44
N TRP A 829 -2.78 -0.04 28.54
CA TRP A 829 -2.13 0.39 27.31
C TRP A 829 -3.09 1.10 26.36
N GLY A 830 -4.27 0.52 26.14
CA GLY A 830 -5.28 1.09 25.25
C GLY A 830 -5.75 2.47 25.70
N SER A 831 -6.00 2.65 27.01
CA SER A 831 -6.39 3.95 27.57
C SER A 831 -5.27 4.99 27.52
N ALA A 832 -4.01 4.58 27.75
CA ALA A 832 -2.85 5.46 27.65
C ALA A 832 -2.66 5.97 26.21
N ILE A 833 -2.79 5.10 25.21
CA ILE A 833 -2.69 5.46 23.78
C ILE A 833 -3.88 6.33 23.38
N ALA A 834 -5.11 5.93 23.74
CA ALA A 834 -6.31 6.67 23.39
C ALA A 834 -6.29 8.10 23.97
N LEU A 835 -5.89 8.27 25.24
CA LEU A 835 -5.80 9.59 25.82
C LEU A 835 -4.67 10.43 25.22
N TRP A 836 -3.54 9.81 24.85
CA TRP A 836 -2.47 10.51 24.13
C TRP A 836 -2.96 11.05 22.78
N LEU A 837 -3.69 10.25 22.00
CA LEU A 837 -4.31 10.68 20.73
C LEU A 837 -5.31 11.82 20.95
N VAL A 838 -6.18 11.70 21.95
CA VAL A 838 -7.14 12.76 22.31
C VAL A 838 -6.40 14.04 22.73
N THR A 839 -5.32 13.92 23.50
CA THR A 839 -4.53 15.06 23.96
C THR A 839 -3.88 15.79 22.80
N ASN A 840 -3.24 15.08 21.87
CA ASN A 840 -2.63 15.69 20.68
C ASN A 840 -3.67 16.38 19.81
N LYS A 841 -4.80 15.73 19.53
CA LYS A 841 -5.88 16.32 18.73
C LYS A 841 -6.48 17.57 19.39
N GLN A 842 -6.62 17.58 20.72
CA GLN A 842 -7.11 18.76 21.46
C GLN A 842 -6.07 19.89 21.50
N LEU A 843 -4.79 19.56 21.64
CA LEU A 843 -3.70 20.56 21.61
C LEU A 843 -3.60 21.21 20.24
N ASP A 844 -3.75 20.47 19.15
CA ASP A 844 -3.76 21.03 17.79
C ASP A 844 -4.94 21.98 17.57
N ARG A 845 -6.13 21.62 18.07
CA ARG A 845 -7.30 22.52 18.05
C ARG A 845 -7.07 23.79 18.87
N LEU A 846 -6.42 23.69 20.04
CA LEU A 846 -6.08 24.86 20.86
C LEU A 846 -4.99 25.74 20.20
N ARG A 847 -3.98 25.14 19.56
CA ARG A 847 -2.95 25.87 18.78
C ARG A 847 -3.59 26.67 17.66
N PHE A 848 -4.49 26.05 16.92
CA PHE A 848 -5.25 26.70 15.87
C PHE A 848 -6.08 27.87 16.40
N GLN A 849 -6.90 27.64 17.44
CA GLN A 849 -7.73 28.68 18.04
C GLN A 849 -6.91 29.86 18.61
N HIS A 850 -5.77 29.57 19.23
CA HIS A 850 -4.88 30.60 19.77
C HIS A 850 -4.20 31.40 18.66
N THR A 851 -3.72 30.74 17.61
CA THR A 851 -3.14 31.40 16.42
C THR A 851 -4.18 32.32 15.76
N LEU A 852 -5.41 31.83 15.55
CA LEU A 852 -6.49 32.62 14.98
C LEU A 852 -6.84 33.83 15.86
N ARG A 853 -6.88 33.67 17.20
CA ARG A 853 -7.13 34.79 18.12
C ARG A 853 -6.05 35.87 18.04
N LEU A 854 -4.77 35.48 17.99
CA LEU A 854 -3.65 36.42 17.85
C LEU A 854 -3.72 37.17 16.51
N LEU A 855 -4.06 36.48 15.41
CA LEU A 855 -4.24 37.11 14.11
C LEU A 855 -5.44 38.06 14.05
N LEU A 856 -6.56 37.70 14.71
CA LEU A 856 -7.73 38.57 14.81
C LEU A 856 -7.43 39.84 15.64
N GLN A 857 -6.57 39.76 16.65
CA GLN A 857 -6.07 40.93 17.38
C GLN A 857 -5.13 41.76 16.50
N ALA A 858 -4.15 41.13 15.85
CA ALA A 858 -3.23 41.83 14.94
C ALA A 858 -3.93 42.52 13.76
N ARG A 859 -5.09 42.01 13.33
CA ARG A 859 -5.94 42.64 12.31
C ARG A 859 -6.50 44.00 12.76
N GLN A 860 -6.63 44.26 14.07
CA GLN A 860 -7.06 45.57 14.56
C GLN A 860 -5.96 46.63 14.40
N ASP A 861 -4.71 46.22 14.64
CA ASP A 861 -3.53 47.11 14.53
C ASP A 861 -3.05 47.25 13.07
N TYR A 862 -3.14 46.18 12.28
CA TYR A 862 -2.70 46.11 10.88
C TYR A 862 -3.81 45.48 10.00
N PRO A 863 -4.79 46.25 9.49
CA PRO A 863 -5.98 45.70 8.83
C PRO A 863 -5.67 44.94 7.53
N THR A 864 -4.72 45.41 6.73
CA THR A 864 -4.36 44.78 5.45
C THR A 864 -3.49 43.53 5.67
N ALA A 865 -2.42 43.64 6.44
CA ALA A 865 -1.53 42.53 6.75
C ALA A 865 -2.25 41.42 7.56
N GLY A 866 -3.09 41.79 8.53
CA GLY A 866 -3.88 40.84 9.31
C GLY A 866 -4.91 40.07 8.48
N ARG A 867 -5.53 40.70 7.46
CA ARG A 867 -6.46 40.01 6.54
C ARG A 867 -5.72 38.99 5.67
N ILE A 868 -4.55 39.35 5.14
CA ILE A 868 -3.70 38.46 4.35
C ILE A 868 -3.22 37.26 5.21
N ALA A 869 -2.78 37.52 6.44
CA ALA A 869 -2.32 36.46 7.35
C ALA A 869 -3.42 35.44 7.71
N ILE A 870 -4.67 35.89 7.88
CA ILE A 870 -5.82 35.00 8.13
C ILE A 870 -6.15 34.15 6.89
N GLU A 871 -6.09 34.72 5.68
CA GLU A 871 -6.28 33.95 4.45
C GLU A 871 -5.17 32.91 4.24
N TYR A 872 -3.92 33.24 4.53
CA TYR A 872 -2.82 32.28 4.51
C TYR A 872 -3.01 31.16 5.54
N LEU A 873 -3.47 31.48 6.75
CA LEU A 873 -3.84 30.46 7.74
C LEU A 873 -4.95 29.55 7.17
N LYS A 874 -6.02 30.13 6.60
CA LYS A 874 -7.15 29.39 5.99
C LYS A 874 -6.69 28.43 4.89
N GLN A 875 -5.82 28.87 3.98
CA GLN A 875 -5.31 28.04 2.88
C GLN A 875 -4.44 26.88 3.38
N SER A 876 -3.75 27.04 4.52
CA SER A 876 -2.86 26.03 5.09
C SER A 876 -3.53 25.00 6.02
N GLU A 877 -4.83 25.13 6.29
CA GLU A 877 -5.54 24.37 7.33
C GLU A 877 -6.61 23.42 6.76
N THR A 878 -7.05 22.46 7.59
CA THR A 878 -8.08 21.46 7.20
C THR A 878 -9.44 22.11 6.91
N LYS A 879 -10.31 21.44 6.13
CA LYS A 879 -11.67 21.93 5.81
C LYS A 879 -12.48 22.29 7.05
N GLU A 880 -12.38 21.51 8.14
CA GLU A 880 -13.07 21.79 9.41
C GLU A 880 -12.61 23.13 10.04
N HIS A 881 -11.31 23.40 9.99
CA HIS A 881 -10.72 24.66 10.45
C HIS A 881 -11.04 25.85 9.54
N GLN A 882 -11.13 25.64 8.22
CA GLN A 882 -11.55 26.67 7.27
C GLN A 882 -12.98 27.16 7.54
N THR A 883 -13.92 26.24 7.77
CA THR A 883 -15.31 26.60 8.10
C THR A 883 -15.39 27.33 9.44
N ALA A 884 -14.55 26.97 10.42
CA ALA A 884 -14.48 27.67 11.71
C ALA A 884 -13.96 29.12 11.57
N ILE A 885 -13.00 29.37 10.68
CA ILE A 885 -12.52 30.73 10.35
C ILE A 885 -13.65 31.54 9.75
N GLU A 886 -14.37 30.99 8.77
CA GLU A 886 -15.49 31.68 8.11
C GLU A 886 -16.62 32.02 9.08
N GLN A 887 -16.98 31.10 9.99
CA GLN A 887 -17.99 31.35 11.01
C GLN A 887 -17.59 32.48 11.98
N GLN A 888 -16.32 32.56 12.39
CA GLN A 888 -15.85 33.63 13.27
C GLN A 888 -15.70 34.98 12.54
N LEU A 889 -15.38 34.96 11.25
CA LEU A 889 -15.31 36.17 10.43
C LEU A 889 -16.71 36.73 10.11
N ASN A 890 -17.75 35.90 10.08
CA ASN A 890 -19.13 36.33 9.82
C ASN A 890 -19.90 36.77 11.07
N GLN A 891 -19.38 36.50 12.28
CA GLN A 891 -20.02 36.87 13.56
C GLN A 891 -19.54 38.22 14.14
N ARG A 892 -18.64 38.93 13.46
CA ARG A 892 -18.12 40.26 13.82
C ARG A 892 -18.08 41.14 12.59
#